data_AF-A0A1S9RJI9-F1
#
_entry.id   AF-A0A1S9RJI9-F1
#
_cell.length_a   1.000
_cell.length_b   1.000
_cell.length_c   1.000
_cell.angle_alpha   90.00
_cell.angle_beta   90.00
_cell.angle_gamma   90.00
#
_symmetry.space_group_name_H-M   'P 1'
#
loop_
_entity.id
_entity.type
_entity.pdbx_description
1 polymer ?
#
loop_
_entity_poly.entity_id
_entity_poly.type
_entity_poly.pdbx_seq_one_letter_code
_entity_poly.pdbx_strand_id
1 'polypeptide(L)'
;MAPEHNTYWKNVVTIVPIVGASIATFVYLLRLYSRRMAAIGLLLEDFLMGIGLIISYCATAFVVQTAFNGVGLRVASLPPDRRERIQFGSWMIQKFWAPSMAFVKISIVVFLKRLLGSVRTFSIISNCLIIFIALWAVTALLVNTFQCTPVQYYYDKTLKGHCMKGQVKFFQAMGSIALVEDVIVLCLPIPIVWRLQMVFRQKLAVTLVFSLGALVCIFSLMRLIEFRNFVLTDLASSSAKESIWTCLELDVAIICGSLPLLKPLVQGFLGKVKSGVSRDRSQPSTNTKLHSSRTTNDGFRQISEQHRKWTGSKNATTVTTPSRNSSDVELNAIPAHTSARRDTDGLSDFTDAWISPWELASFPEFEVVTRESHGHAIWVKEAKSARLAGINVGAPAHLSPSADFGLIGLAVMGQNLILNVADHGFTVCAYNRTTSKVDRFLSNEAKGKSIVGAHSIEEFCAKLKRPRRIMLLVMAGKPVDDFIESLLPFLEKGDIIIDGGNSHFPDSNRRTKYLREKGISFVGSGVSGGEEGARYGPSLMPGGNEDAWPHIKDIFQSIAAKSDGEACCDWVGDEGAGHYVKMVHNGIEYGDMQLICEAYDILKRGLGLSCKEIGDVFAKWNTGVLDSFLIEITRDVLYYNDNDGTPLVEKILDKAGQKGTGKWTAINALDLGMPVTLIGEAVFARCLSALKDERGRAATILNGPTPEFSGDKAAFIDDLEQALYASKIISYAQGFMLIQNAAKEYSWKLNKPSIALMWRGGCIIRSVFLKDITNAYRKNPELENLLFDEFFTNAIHKAQSGWRNVVSKSALWGIPLPAFTTALSFYDGYRTKDLPANLLQAQRDYFGAHTFRIKPEFANENFPEGKDIHVNWTGRGGDVSASTYIA
;
A
#
# COMPACT_ATOMS: atom_id res chain seq x y z
N MET A 1 -27.03 30.35 -48.71
CA MET A 1 -26.10 29.86 -47.66
C MET A 1 -26.37 28.38 -47.32
N ALA A 2 -26.40 27.47 -48.31
CA ALA A 2 -26.79 26.06 -48.08
C ALA A 2 -25.66 25.02 -48.24
N PRO A 3 -24.77 25.10 -49.27
CA PRO A 3 -23.77 24.04 -49.48
C PRO A 3 -22.72 23.96 -48.37
N GLU A 4 -22.17 25.10 -47.96
CA GLU A 4 -21.04 25.16 -47.00
C GLU A 4 -21.44 24.66 -45.60
N HIS A 5 -22.64 25.02 -45.12
CA HIS A 5 -23.13 24.58 -43.81
C HIS A 5 -23.37 23.06 -43.77
N ASN A 6 -23.81 22.46 -44.89
CA ASN A 6 -23.91 21.00 -45.03
C ASN A 6 -22.52 20.35 -44.98
N THR A 7 -21.57 20.86 -45.76
CA THR A 7 -20.18 20.39 -45.77
C THR A 7 -19.51 20.52 -44.40
N TYR A 8 -19.76 21.59 -43.66
CA TYR A 8 -19.27 21.78 -42.29
C TYR A 8 -19.73 20.65 -41.36
N TRP A 9 -21.05 20.45 -41.20
CA TRP A 9 -21.55 19.43 -40.26
C TRP A 9 -21.19 18.01 -40.70
N LYS A 10 -21.27 17.71 -42.00
CA LYS A 10 -20.80 16.43 -42.54
C LYS A 10 -19.33 16.17 -42.16
N ASN A 11 -18.45 17.15 -42.36
CA ASN A 11 -17.03 17.00 -42.07
C ASN A 11 -16.77 16.87 -40.57
N VAL A 12 -17.34 17.74 -39.73
CA VAL A 12 -17.10 17.72 -38.27
C VAL A 12 -17.64 16.45 -37.62
N VAL A 13 -18.88 16.05 -37.94
CA VAL A 13 -19.52 14.84 -37.38
C VAL A 13 -18.89 13.55 -37.92
N THR A 14 -18.16 13.60 -39.05
CA THR A 14 -17.36 12.47 -39.53
C THR A 14 -15.97 12.44 -38.89
N ILE A 15 -15.24 13.55 -38.91
CA ILE A 15 -13.82 13.60 -38.53
C ILE A 15 -13.65 13.45 -37.02
N VAL A 16 -14.43 14.17 -36.21
CA VAL A 16 -14.21 14.20 -34.75
C VAL A 16 -14.41 12.82 -34.11
N PRO A 17 -15.48 12.05 -34.39
CA PRO A 17 -15.63 10.69 -33.87
C PRO A 17 -14.60 9.69 -34.40
N ILE A 18 -14.17 9.79 -35.67
CA ILE A 18 -13.16 8.87 -36.23
C ILE A 18 -11.79 9.12 -35.60
N VAL A 19 -11.41 10.39 -35.38
CA VAL A 19 -10.15 10.74 -34.72
C VAL A 19 -10.18 10.38 -33.24
N GLY A 20 -11.29 10.66 -32.54
CA GLY A 20 -11.51 10.25 -31.15
C GLY A 20 -11.36 8.74 -30.96
N ALA A 21 -12.12 7.96 -31.71
CA ALA A 21 -12.07 6.50 -31.67
C ALA A 21 -10.66 5.97 -31.98
N SER A 22 -9.99 6.52 -33.01
CA SER A 22 -8.63 6.11 -33.41
C SER A 22 -7.58 6.35 -32.29
N ILE A 23 -7.69 7.48 -31.56
CA ILE A 23 -6.83 7.76 -30.40
C ILE A 23 -7.18 6.82 -29.23
N ALA A 24 -8.46 6.55 -28.99
CA ALA A 24 -8.90 5.59 -27.97
C ALA A 24 -8.39 4.17 -28.25
N THR A 25 -8.45 3.71 -29.51
CA THR A 25 -7.85 2.45 -29.97
C THR A 25 -6.35 2.41 -29.67
N PHE A 26 -5.61 3.46 -30.07
CA PHE A 26 -4.16 3.51 -29.88
C PHE A 26 -3.77 3.47 -28.39
N VAL A 27 -4.46 4.25 -27.54
CA VAL A 27 -4.23 4.26 -26.08
C VAL A 27 -4.59 2.92 -25.43
N TYR A 28 -5.64 2.26 -25.89
CA TYR A 28 -6.00 0.90 -25.45
C TYR A 28 -4.96 -0.15 -25.89
N LEU A 29 -4.45 -0.09 -27.12
CA LEU A 29 -3.37 -0.96 -27.58
C LEU A 29 -2.07 -0.74 -26.80
N LEU A 30 -1.73 0.51 -26.46
CA LEU A 30 -0.62 0.81 -25.56
C LEU A 30 -0.83 0.22 -24.15
N ARG A 31 -2.06 0.17 -23.65
CA ARG A 31 -2.40 -0.49 -22.37
C ARG A 31 -2.17 -2.01 -22.44
N LEU A 32 -2.60 -2.67 -23.51
CA LEU A 32 -2.31 -4.10 -23.73
C LEU A 32 -0.80 -4.38 -23.90
N TYR A 33 -0.08 -3.50 -24.59
CA TYR A 33 1.37 -3.61 -24.75
C TYR A 33 2.12 -3.37 -23.43
N SER A 34 1.68 -2.42 -22.61
CA SER A 34 2.19 -2.14 -21.26
C SER A 34 2.03 -3.35 -20.32
N ARG A 35 0.86 -4.02 -20.37
CA ARG A 35 0.61 -5.30 -19.68
C ARG A 35 1.67 -6.35 -20.05
N ARG A 36 1.83 -6.59 -21.36
CA ARG A 36 2.80 -7.56 -21.89
C ARG A 36 4.24 -7.23 -21.51
N MET A 37 4.65 -5.95 -21.55
CA MET A 37 5.97 -5.51 -21.10
C MET A 37 6.20 -5.67 -19.60
N ALA A 38 5.16 -5.59 -18.78
CA ALA A 38 5.24 -5.82 -17.34
C ALA A 38 5.18 -7.31 -16.95
N ALA A 39 5.11 -8.24 -17.92
CA ALA A 39 4.82 -9.67 -17.73
C ALA A 39 3.50 -9.96 -16.98
N ILE A 40 2.59 -8.99 -16.90
CA ILE A 40 1.26 -9.13 -16.30
C ILE A 40 0.30 -9.56 -17.42
N GLY A 41 -0.33 -10.73 -17.27
CA GLY A 41 -1.34 -11.23 -18.20
C GLY A 41 -2.56 -10.29 -18.33
N LEU A 42 -3.44 -10.56 -19.30
CA LEU A 42 -4.66 -9.78 -19.46
C LEU A 42 -5.62 -10.03 -18.28
N LEU A 43 -6.12 -8.96 -17.68
CA LEU A 43 -6.99 -9.02 -16.50
C LEU A 43 -8.41 -8.58 -16.85
N LEU A 44 -9.39 -8.88 -15.98
CA LEU A 44 -10.81 -8.69 -16.26
C LEU A 44 -11.15 -7.27 -16.76
N GLU A 45 -10.54 -6.23 -16.18
CA GLU A 45 -10.79 -4.85 -16.62
C GLU A 45 -10.25 -4.56 -18.04
N ASP A 46 -9.22 -5.28 -18.50
CA ASP A 46 -8.67 -5.11 -19.85
C ASP A 46 -9.64 -5.67 -20.88
N PHE A 47 -10.24 -6.83 -20.63
CA PHE A 47 -11.33 -7.38 -21.44
C PHE A 47 -12.57 -6.48 -21.42
N LEU A 48 -13.00 -5.99 -20.26
CA LEU A 48 -14.15 -5.09 -20.15
C LEU A 48 -13.94 -3.78 -20.91
N MET A 49 -12.74 -3.17 -20.85
CA MET A 49 -12.41 -1.99 -21.65
C MET A 49 -12.43 -2.29 -23.16
N GLY A 50 -11.89 -3.44 -23.57
CA GLY A 50 -11.91 -3.88 -24.97
C GLY A 50 -13.32 -4.08 -25.51
N ILE A 51 -14.22 -4.68 -24.73
CA ILE A 51 -15.64 -4.83 -25.07
C ILE A 51 -16.29 -3.44 -25.20
N GLY A 52 -16.04 -2.53 -24.27
CA GLY A 52 -16.51 -1.14 -24.36
C GLY A 52 -16.08 -0.46 -25.66
N LEU A 53 -14.78 -0.50 -25.98
CA LEU A 53 -14.23 0.08 -27.21
C LEU A 53 -14.83 -0.54 -28.50
N ILE A 54 -15.09 -1.85 -28.54
CA ILE A 54 -15.73 -2.49 -29.69
C ILE A 54 -17.18 -1.98 -29.86
N ILE A 55 -17.89 -1.76 -28.76
CA ILE A 55 -19.26 -1.22 -28.77
C ILE A 55 -19.26 0.28 -29.14
N SER A 56 -18.25 1.06 -28.73
CA SER A 56 -18.15 2.48 -29.12
C SER A 56 -17.94 2.66 -30.62
N TYR A 57 -17.21 1.75 -31.30
CA TYR A 57 -17.12 1.75 -32.76
C TYR A 57 -18.48 1.64 -33.44
N CYS A 58 -19.42 0.86 -32.89
CA CYS A 58 -20.78 0.77 -33.42
C CYS A 58 -21.51 2.11 -33.28
N ALA A 59 -21.40 2.81 -32.13
CA ALA A 59 -21.95 4.16 -31.98
C ALA A 59 -21.35 5.12 -33.02
N THR A 60 -20.02 5.17 -33.12
CA THR A 60 -19.28 6.02 -34.07
C THR A 60 -19.66 5.74 -35.53
N ALA A 61 -19.84 4.47 -35.92
CA ALA A 61 -20.30 4.11 -37.27
C ALA A 61 -21.69 4.66 -37.59
N PHE A 62 -22.63 4.61 -36.65
CA PHE A 62 -23.96 5.21 -36.83
C PHE A 62 -23.94 6.75 -36.82
N VAL A 63 -23.05 7.39 -36.04
CA VAL A 63 -22.83 8.85 -36.10
C VAL A 63 -22.27 9.29 -37.46
N VAL A 64 -21.32 8.54 -38.01
CA VAL A 64 -20.82 8.77 -39.38
C VAL A 64 -21.95 8.54 -40.40
N GLN A 65 -22.80 7.53 -40.22
CA GLN A 65 -23.95 7.30 -41.11
C GLN A 65 -24.93 8.48 -41.12
N THR A 66 -25.25 9.10 -39.97
CA THR A 66 -26.13 10.29 -39.95
C THR A 66 -25.46 11.50 -40.62
N ALA A 67 -24.14 11.68 -40.46
CA ALA A 67 -23.37 12.71 -41.15
C ALA A 67 -23.49 12.61 -42.68
N PHE A 68 -23.34 11.42 -43.26
CA PHE A 68 -23.49 11.22 -44.70
C PHE A 68 -24.94 11.36 -45.21
N ASN A 69 -25.95 11.28 -44.33
CA ASN A 69 -27.36 11.49 -44.71
C ASN A 69 -27.86 12.93 -44.52
N GLY A 70 -27.08 13.82 -43.90
CA GLY A 70 -27.38 15.26 -43.78
C GLY A 70 -27.76 15.74 -42.38
N VAL A 71 -27.21 15.13 -41.32
CA VAL A 71 -27.29 15.69 -39.97
C VAL A 71 -26.65 17.10 -39.93
N GLY A 72 -27.20 18.00 -39.11
CA GLY A 72 -26.87 19.44 -39.11
C GLY A 72 -27.72 20.27 -40.08
N LEU A 73 -28.58 19.65 -40.88
CA LEU A 73 -29.60 20.33 -41.71
C LEU A 73 -30.99 20.22 -41.07
N ARG A 74 -31.86 21.19 -41.37
CA ARG A 74 -33.29 21.14 -40.98
C ARG A 74 -33.96 19.96 -41.66
N VAL A 75 -34.71 19.15 -40.91
CA VAL A 75 -35.52 18.01 -41.40
C VAL A 75 -36.38 18.39 -42.61
N ALA A 76 -36.96 19.60 -42.64
CA ALA A 76 -37.77 20.08 -43.78
C ALA A 76 -37.01 20.18 -45.12
N SER A 77 -35.66 20.21 -45.12
CA SER A 77 -34.82 20.24 -46.32
C SER A 77 -34.32 18.86 -46.79
N LEU A 78 -34.74 17.78 -46.11
CA LEU A 78 -34.24 16.43 -46.37
C LEU A 78 -35.31 15.51 -47.00
N PRO A 79 -34.96 14.77 -48.08
CA PRO A 79 -35.76 13.69 -48.62
C PRO A 79 -36.26 12.68 -47.57
N PRO A 80 -37.45 12.05 -47.74
CA PRO A 80 -38.03 11.12 -46.76
C PRO A 80 -37.07 9.99 -46.34
N ASP A 81 -36.39 9.39 -47.31
CA ASP A 81 -35.46 8.27 -47.12
C ASP A 81 -34.22 8.67 -46.29
N ARG A 82 -33.74 9.91 -46.42
CA ARG A 82 -32.66 10.45 -45.59
C ARG A 82 -33.11 10.73 -44.17
N ARG A 83 -34.35 11.22 -43.99
CA ARG A 83 -34.95 11.48 -42.66
C ARG A 83 -35.14 10.18 -41.87
N GLU A 84 -35.58 9.12 -42.53
CA GLU A 84 -35.72 7.78 -41.94
C GLU A 84 -34.35 7.26 -41.49
N ARG A 85 -33.34 7.28 -42.38
CA ARG A 85 -31.98 6.79 -42.05
C ARG A 85 -31.30 7.59 -40.93
N ILE A 86 -31.57 8.89 -40.79
CA ILE A 86 -31.10 9.69 -39.64
C ILE A 86 -31.80 9.27 -38.35
N GLN A 87 -33.12 9.04 -38.37
CA GLN A 87 -33.86 8.58 -37.18
C GLN A 87 -33.44 7.17 -36.76
N PHE A 88 -33.21 6.27 -37.72
CA PHE A 88 -32.66 4.94 -37.46
C PHE A 88 -31.25 5.01 -36.87
N GLY A 89 -30.35 5.81 -37.46
CA GLY A 89 -29.00 6.01 -36.92
C GLY A 89 -29.02 6.55 -35.49
N SER A 90 -29.83 7.57 -35.20
CA SER A 90 -30.01 8.12 -33.85
C SER A 90 -30.57 7.09 -32.86
N TRP A 91 -31.49 6.22 -33.29
CA TRP A 91 -32.00 5.11 -32.47
C TRP A 91 -30.93 4.07 -32.15
N MET A 92 -30.07 3.75 -33.13
CA MET A 92 -28.97 2.80 -32.96
C MET A 92 -27.86 3.35 -32.05
N ILE A 93 -27.52 4.64 -32.13
CA ILE A 93 -26.55 5.30 -31.22
C ILE A 93 -26.96 5.11 -29.76
N GLN A 94 -28.26 5.24 -29.44
CA GLN A 94 -28.81 5.00 -28.09
C GLN A 94 -28.65 3.54 -27.61
N LYS A 95 -28.44 2.56 -28.51
CA LYS A 95 -28.18 1.15 -28.15
C LYS A 95 -26.74 0.90 -27.75
N PHE A 96 -25.80 1.63 -28.34
CA PHE A 96 -24.38 1.38 -28.17
C PHE A 96 -23.75 2.28 -27.10
N TRP A 97 -24.20 3.54 -26.96
CA TRP A 97 -23.67 4.47 -25.94
C TRP A 97 -23.76 3.90 -24.51
N ALA A 98 -24.96 3.55 -24.03
CA ALA A 98 -25.12 3.15 -22.63
C ALA A 98 -24.40 1.84 -22.26
N PRO A 99 -24.46 0.75 -23.05
CA PRO A 99 -23.67 -0.46 -22.77
C PRO A 99 -22.16 -0.23 -22.91
N SER A 100 -21.70 0.49 -23.94
CA SER A 100 -20.29 0.85 -24.08
C SER A 100 -19.79 1.59 -22.84
N MET A 101 -20.52 2.61 -22.42
CA MET A 101 -20.18 3.42 -21.26
C MET A 101 -20.17 2.59 -19.96
N ALA A 102 -21.12 1.66 -19.79
CA ALA A 102 -21.13 0.75 -18.65
C ALA A 102 -19.90 -0.16 -18.62
N PHE A 103 -19.51 -0.77 -19.74
CA PHE A 103 -18.31 -1.60 -19.82
C PHE A 103 -17.03 -0.80 -19.49
N VAL A 104 -16.93 0.44 -19.97
CA VAL A 104 -15.81 1.36 -19.68
C VAL A 104 -15.79 1.75 -18.19
N LYS A 105 -16.91 2.19 -17.62
CA LYS A 105 -17.00 2.55 -16.19
C LYS A 105 -16.74 1.36 -15.27
N ILE A 106 -17.31 0.19 -15.57
CA ILE A 106 -17.09 -1.02 -14.78
C ILE A 106 -15.61 -1.48 -14.89
N SER A 107 -14.96 -1.37 -16.05
CA SER A 107 -13.50 -1.53 -16.15
C SER A 107 -12.76 -0.61 -15.19
N ILE A 108 -13.09 0.69 -15.15
CA ILE A 108 -12.41 1.66 -14.29
C ILE A 108 -12.66 1.34 -12.80
N VAL A 109 -13.89 0.99 -12.41
CA VAL A 109 -14.20 0.64 -11.02
C VAL A 109 -13.56 -0.69 -10.60
N VAL A 110 -13.45 -1.69 -11.50
CA VAL A 110 -12.71 -2.94 -11.24
C VAL A 110 -11.20 -2.67 -11.11
N PHE A 111 -10.61 -1.83 -11.97
CA PHE A 111 -9.23 -1.38 -11.85
C PHE A 111 -8.97 -0.70 -10.49
N LEU A 112 -9.80 0.27 -10.13
CA LEU A 112 -9.73 0.98 -8.85
C LEU A 112 -9.91 0.03 -7.66
N LYS A 113 -10.85 -0.91 -7.74
CA LYS A 113 -11.10 -1.93 -6.72
C LYS A 113 -9.89 -2.84 -6.51
N ARG A 114 -9.14 -3.23 -7.56
CA ARG A 114 -7.88 -3.96 -7.35
C ARG A 114 -6.79 -3.06 -6.77
N LEU A 115 -6.69 -1.80 -7.20
CA LEU A 115 -5.65 -0.87 -6.76
C LEU A 115 -5.80 -0.46 -5.28
N LEU A 116 -7.04 -0.28 -4.79
CA LEU A 116 -7.35 0.34 -3.49
C LEU A 116 -8.25 -0.54 -2.58
N GLY A 117 -8.64 -1.74 -3.02
CA GLY A 117 -9.60 -2.62 -2.35
C GLY A 117 -9.13 -3.31 -1.06
N SER A 118 -7.92 -3.01 -0.57
CA SER A 118 -7.49 -3.40 0.77
C SER A 118 -8.35 -2.77 1.89
N VAL A 119 -9.08 -1.69 1.58
CA VAL A 119 -10.07 -1.08 2.46
C VAL A 119 -11.45 -1.73 2.24
N ARG A 120 -11.98 -2.47 3.23
CA ARG A 120 -13.28 -3.17 3.15
C ARG A 120 -14.42 -2.26 2.70
N THR A 121 -14.51 -1.04 3.25
CA THR A 121 -15.51 -0.03 2.87
C THR A 121 -15.43 0.35 1.40
N PHE A 122 -14.23 0.47 0.84
CA PHE A 122 -14.03 0.79 -0.58
C PHE A 122 -14.52 -0.34 -1.48
N SER A 123 -14.16 -1.60 -1.16
CA SER A 123 -14.63 -2.78 -1.89
C SER A 123 -16.17 -2.90 -1.90
N ILE A 124 -16.83 -2.53 -0.80
CA ILE A 124 -18.30 -2.46 -0.73
C ILE A 124 -18.85 -1.37 -1.65
N ILE A 125 -18.34 -0.12 -1.54
CA ILE A 125 -18.78 1.01 -2.38
C ILE A 125 -18.56 0.69 -3.87
N SER A 126 -17.41 0.12 -4.25
CA SER A 126 -17.13 -0.30 -5.63
C SER A 126 -18.11 -1.38 -6.13
N ASN A 127 -18.51 -2.35 -5.29
CA ASN A 127 -19.50 -3.34 -5.66
C ASN A 127 -20.88 -2.71 -5.91
N CYS A 128 -21.34 -1.85 -4.98
CA CYS A 128 -22.61 -1.13 -5.12
C CYS A 128 -22.63 -0.27 -6.39
N LEU A 129 -21.52 0.42 -6.71
CA LEU A 129 -21.38 1.23 -7.90
C LEU A 129 -21.40 0.41 -9.20
N ILE A 130 -20.75 -0.77 -9.23
CA ILE A 130 -20.82 -1.68 -10.39
C ILE A 130 -22.26 -2.16 -10.64
N ILE A 131 -22.99 -2.51 -9.57
CA ILE A 131 -24.39 -2.91 -9.66
C ILE A 131 -25.26 -1.74 -10.16
N PHE A 132 -25.05 -0.53 -9.64
CA PHE A 132 -25.76 0.68 -10.06
C PHE A 132 -25.58 0.98 -11.56
N ILE A 133 -24.33 0.99 -12.04
CA ILE A 133 -24.01 1.23 -13.46
C ILE A 133 -24.63 0.16 -14.36
N ALA A 134 -24.60 -1.11 -13.95
CA ALA A 134 -25.22 -2.20 -14.70
C ALA A 134 -26.75 -2.06 -14.79
N LEU A 135 -27.41 -1.72 -13.67
CA LEU A 135 -28.86 -1.48 -13.64
C LEU A 135 -29.26 -0.25 -14.46
N TRP A 136 -28.49 0.83 -14.39
CA TRP A 136 -28.69 2.04 -15.21
C TRP A 136 -28.61 1.69 -16.71
N ALA A 137 -27.60 0.95 -17.14
CA ALA A 137 -27.39 0.60 -18.54
C ALA A 137 -28.43 -0.38 -19.09
N VAL A 138 -28.85 -1.38 -18.30
CA VAL A 138 -29.95 -2.29 -18.66
C VAL A 138 -31.26 -1.50 -18.78
N THR A 139 -31.53 -0.59 -17.84
CA THR A 139 -32.73 0.28 -17.89
C THR A 139 -32.70 1.19 -19.13
N ALA A 140 -31.54 1.79 -19.44
CA ALA A 140 -31.36 2.60 -20.64
C ALA A 140 -31.63 1.79 -21.91
N LEU A 141 -31.06 0.58 -22.03
CA LEU A 141 -31.21 -0.27 -23.20
C LEU A 141 -32.65 -0.74 -23.40
N LEU A 142 -33.34 -1.18 -22.34
CA LEU A 142 -34.73 -1.62 -22.39
C LEU A 142 -35.67 -0.47 -22.75
N VAL A 143 -35.62 0.65 -22.02
CA VAL A 143 -36.55 1.78 -22.25
C VAL A 143 -36.30 2.42 -23.61
N ASN A 144 -35.04 2.66 -24.02
CA ASN A 144 -34.76 3.19 -25.36
C ASN A 144 -35.20 2.24 -26.49
N THR A 145 -35.43 0.96 -26.21
CA THR A 145 -35.89 -0.03 -27.21
C THR A 145 -37.41 -0.08 -27.28
N PHE A 146 -38.10 -0.07 -26.15
CA PHE A 146 -39.57 -0.16 -26.11
C PHE A 146 -40.27 1.22 -25.99
N GLN A 147 -39.54 2.33 -26.15
CA GLN A 147 -40.08 3.71 -26.11
C GLN A 147 -41.15 4.04 -27.17
N CYS A 148 -41.37 3.18 -28.18
CA CYS A 148 -42.43 3.33 -29.17
C CYS A 148 -43.15 2.00 -29.42
N THR A 149 -44.44 2.06 -29.74
CA THR A 149 -45.29 0.91 -30.07
C THR A 149 -45.98 1.16 -31.42
N PRO A 150 -45.69 0.35 -32.47
CA PRO A 150 -44.63 -0.66 -32.53
C PRO A 150 -43.22 -0.02 -32.46
N VAL A 151 -42.18 -0.79 -32.15
CA VAL A 151 -40.81 -0.28 -31.95
C VAL A 151 -40.27 0.48 -33.17
N GLN A 152 -40.58 -0.03 -34.36
CA GLN A 152 -40.25 0.54 -35.66
C GLN A 152 -40.76 1.98 -35.82
N TYR A 153 -41.85 2.35 -35.13
CA TYR A 153 -42.41 3.70 -35.14
C TYR A 153 -41.45 4.77 -34.60
N TYR A 154 -40.32 4.40 -33.96
CA TYR A 154 -39.28 5.37 -33.63
C TYR A 154 -38.67 6.01 -34.88
N TYR A 155 -38.39 5.22 -35.94
CA TYR A 155 -37.67 5.67 -37.13
C TYR A 155 -38.53 5.70 -38.41
N ASP A 156 -39.49 4.78 -38.54
CA ASP A 156 -40.49 4.80 -39.61
C ASP A 156 -41.77 5.50 -39.10
N LYS A 157 -42.04 6.69 -39.64
CA LYS A 157 -43.23 7.50 -39.30
C LYS A 157 -44.43 7.25 -40.23
N THR A 158 -44.33 6.31 -41.17
CA THR A 158 -45.46 5.89 -42.02
C THR A 158 -46.37 4.90 -41.30
N LEU A 159 -45.82 4.13 -40.35
CA LEU A 159 -46.57 3.20 -39.52
C LEU A 159 -47.54 3.92 -38.57
N LYS A 160 -48.71 3.33 -38.34
CA LYS A 160 -49.63 3.77 -37.29
C LYS A 160 -49.10 3.31 -35.93
N GLY A 161 -48.54 4.23 -35.16
CA GLY A 161 -47.97 3.96 -33.84
C GLY A 161 -47.96 5.19 -32.93
N HIS A 162 -47.36 5.03 -31.75
CA HIS A 162 -47.08 6.14 -30.84
C HIS A 162 -45.77 5.90 -30.06
N CYS A 163 -45.20 6.96 -29.51
CA CYS A 163 -44.05 6.89 -28.61
C CYS A 163 -44.42 7.40 -27.21
N MET A 164 -43.64 7.02 -26.20
CA MET A 164 -43.87 7.41 -24.81
C MET A 164 -43.88 8.94 -24.65
N LYS A 165 -44.80 9.44 -23.82
CA LYS A 165 -44.86 10.88 -23.52
C LYS A 165 -43.63 11.27 -22.70
N GLY A 166 -42.85 12.25 -23.18
CA GLY A 166 -41.72 12.83 -22.43
C GLY A 166 -40.34 12.26 -22.73
N GLN A 167 -40.09 11.66 -23.91
CA GLN A 167 -38.77 11.14 -24.33
C GLN A 167 -37.59 12.09 -24.03
N VAL A 168 -37.72 13.42 -24.26
CA VAL A 168 -36.65 14.39 -23.92
C VAL A 168 -36.32 14.38 -22.43
N LYS A 169 -37.33 14.31 -21.54
CA LYS A 169 -37.11 14.21 -20.09
C LYS A 169 -36.43 12.90 -19.70
N PHE A 170 -36.73 11.80 -20.41
CA PHE A 170 -36.04 10.53 -20.21
C PHE A 170 -34.56 10.62 -20.62
N PHE A 171 -34.24 11.18 -21.79
CA PHE A 171 -32.85 11.39 -22.22
C PHE A 171 -32.08 12.30 -21.26
N GLN A 172 -32.70 13.39 -20.78
CA GLN A 172 -32.14 14.27 -19.76
C GLN A 172 -31.90 13.53 -18.42
N ALA A 173 -32.83 12.70 -17.97
CA ALA A 173 -32.66 11.90 -16.75
C ALA A 173 -31.52 10.88 -16.88
N MET A 174 -31.47 10.12 -17.97
CA MET A 174 -30.41 9.11 -18.17
C MET A 174 -29.03 9.75 -18.38
N GLY A 175 -28.96 10.90 -19.06
CA GLY A 175 -27.74 11.71 -19.16
C GLY A 175 -27.30 12.31 -17.82
N SER A 176 -28.25 12.74 -16.98
CA SER A 176 -27.96 13.24 -15.62
C SER A 176 -27.41 12.14 -14.72
N ILE A 177 -27.98 10.94 -14.76
CA ILE A 177 -27.47 9.80 -13.99
C ILE A 177 -26.07 9.40 -14.48
N ALA A 178 -25.84 9.37 -15.79
CA ALA A 178 -24.51 9.09 -16.35
C ALA A 178 -23.45 10.10 -15.85
N LEU A 179 -23.79 11.40 -15.83
CA LEU A 179 -22.93 12.45 -15.27
C LEU A 179 -22.67 12.27 -13.75
N VAL A 180 -23.69 11.86 -12.99
CA VAL A 180 -23.52 11.54 -11.56
C VAL A 180 -22.60 10.34 -11.36
N GLU A 181 -22.69 9.29 -12.17
CA GLU A 181 -21.73 8.18 -12.16
C GLU A 181 -20.31 8.66 -12.49
N ASP A 182 -20.13 9.56 -13.47
CA ASP A 182 -18.81 10.09 -13.84
C ASP A 182 -18.16 10.83 -12.67
N VAL A 183 -18.93 11.70 -12.01
CA VAL A 183 -18.50 12.42 -10.81
C VAL A 183 -18.19 11.46 -9.66
N ILE A 184 -18.99 10.41 -9.46
CA ILE A 184 -18.71 9.39 -8.44
C ILE A 184 -17.41 8.64 -8.77
N VAL A 185 -17.20 8.20 -10.02
CA VAL A 185 -15.98 7.48 -10.45
C VAL A 185 -14.75 8.38 -10.34
N LEU A 186 -14.85 9.67 -10.68
CA LEU A 186 -13.80 10.68 -10.51
C LEU A 186 -13.44 10.91 -9.04
N CYS A 187 -14.45 11.05 -8.17
CA CYS A 187 -14.25 11.32 -6.75
C CYS A 187 -13.80 10.08 -5.95
N LEU A 188 -14.21 8.87 -6.36
CA LEU A 188 -13.95 7.61 -5.66
C LEU A 188 -12.46 7.39 -5.24
N PRO A 189 -11.44 7.59 -6.09
CA PRO A 189 -10.04 7.44 -5.68
C PRO A 189 -9.52 8.60 -4.81
N ILE A 190 -10.09 9.81 -4.89
CA ILE A 190 -9.47 11.04 -4.35
C ILE A 190 -9.24 10.97 -2.83
N PRO A 191 -10.23 10.61 -1.97
CA PRO A 191 -10.02 10.50 -0.53
C PRO A 191 -8.94 9.50 -0.12
N ILE A 192 -8.67 8.47 -0.94
CA ILE A 192 -7.65 7.45 -0.65
C ILE A 192 -6.29 7.92 -1.17
N VAL A 193 -6.20 8.41 -2.42
CA VAL A 193 -4.97 9.01 -2.98
C VAL A 193 -4.45 10.15 -2.10
N TRP A 194 -5.34 10.92 -1.47
CA TRP A 194 -4.94 11.98 -0.55
C TRP A 194 -4.54 11.51 0.86
N ARG A 195 -5.01 10.33 1.30
CA ARG A 195 -4.59 9.67 2.57
C ARG A 195 -3.34 8.79 2.42
N LEU A 196 -3.04 8.32 1.21
CA LEU A 196 -1.81 7.59 0.92
C LEU A 196 -0.58 8.52 1.04
N GLN A 197 0.43 8.06 1.77
CA GLN A 197 1.73 8.73 1.84
C GLN A 197 2.55 8.37 0.60
N MET A 198 2.53 9.26 -0.39
CA MET A 198 3.32 9.20 -1.61
C MET A 198 4.13 10.49 -1.76
N VAL A 199 5.34 10.40 -2.32
CA VAL A 199 6.19 11.56 -2.63
C VAL A 199 5.38 12.57 -3.47
N PHE A 200 5.50 13.88 -3.19
CA PHE A 200 4.65 14.91 -3.80
C PHE A 200 4.58 14.83 -5.34
N ARG A 201 5.69 14.57 -6.03
CA ARG A 201 5.72 14.37 -7.49
C ARG A 201 4.88 13.17 -7.95
N GLN A 202 4.87 12.07 -7.20
CA GLN A 202 4.04 10.89 -7.48
C GLN A 202 2.57 11.16 -7.14
N LYS A 203 2.29 11.82 -6.01
CA LYS A 203 0.93 12.23 -5.60
C LYS A 203 0.30 13.18 -6.61
N LEU A 204 1.08 14.14 -7.12
CA LEU A 204 0.69 15.06 -8.18
C LEU A 204 0.43 14.32 -9.50
N ALA A 205 1.34 13.43 -9.93
CA ALA A 205 1.15 12.65 -11.16
C ALA A 205 -0.09 11.73 -11.10
N VAL A 206 -0.32 11.05 -9.97
CA VAL A 206 -1.52 10.21 -9.77
C VAL A 206 -2.79 11.06 -9.71
N THR A 207 -2.75 12.21 -9.02
CA THR A 207 -3.90 13.15 -8.98
C THR A 207 -4.19 13.72 -10.36
N LEU A 208 -3.17 14.04 -11.16
CA LEU A 208 -3.30 14.56 -12.52
C LEU A 208 -3.89 13.52 -13.49
N VAL A 209 -3.44 12.27 -13.40
CA VAL A 209 -4.01 11.16 -14.18
C VAL A 209 -5.47 10.92 -13.82
N PHE A 210 -5.86 11.00 -12.54
CA PHE A 210 -7.28 10.91 -12.16
C PHE A 210 -8.08 12.17 -12.53
N SER A 211 -7.51 13.38 -12.47
CA SER A 211 -8.22 14.61 -12.83
C SER A 211 -8.55 14.71 -14.32
N LEU A 212 -7.90 13.92 -15.20
CA LEU A 212 -8.33 13.78 -16.59
C LEU A 212 -9.76 13.22 -16.71
N GLY A 213 -10.26 12.47 -15.71
CA GLY A 213 -11.66 12.07 -15.63
C GLY A 213 -12.66 13.24 -15.52
N ALA A 214 -12.20 14.45 -15.16
CA ALA A 214 -13.02 15.65 -15.23
C ALA A 214 -13.39 16.04 -16.68
N LEU A 215 -12.59 15.65 -17.68
CA LEU A 215 -12.92 15.86 -19.10
C LEU A 215 -14.14 15.04 -19.52
N VAL A 216 -14.28 13.80 -19.00
CA VAL A 216 -15.49 12.98 -19.21
C VAL A 216 -16.69 13.70 -18.60
N CYS A 217 -16.59 14.17 -17.35
CA CYS A 217 -17.66 14.93 -16.69
C CYS A 217 -18.06 16.20 -17.48
N ILE A 218 -17.09 16.90 -18.08
CA ILE A 218 -17.35 18.08 -18.92
C ILE A 218 -18.11 17.68 -20.20
N PHE A 219 -17.75 16.58 -20.87
CA PHE A 219 -18.45 16.14 -22.09
C PHE A 219 -19.85 15.59 -21.79
N SER A 220 -20.02 14.84 -20.70
CA SER A 220 -21.34 14.43 -20.19
C SER A 220 -22.24 15.63 -19.87
N LEU A 221 -21.68 16.68 -19.26
CA LEU A 221 -22.40 17.94 -19.00
C LEU A 221 -22.73 18.69 -20.30
N MET A 222 -21.80 18.78 -21.26
CA MET A 222 -22.05 19.44 -22.55
C MET A 222 -23.14 18.74 -23.36
N ARG A 223 -23.15 17.39 -23.37
CA ARG A 223 -24.23 16.60 -23.97
C ARG A 223 -25.57 16.87 -23.29
N LEU A 224 -25.60 16.93 -21.95
CA LEU A 224 -26.82 17.25 -21.19
C LEU A 224 -27.33 18.68 -21.46
N ILE A 225 -26.43 19.64 -21.70
CA ILE A 225 -26.79 21.01 -22.11
C ILE A 225 -27.43 21.02 -23.50
N GLU A 226 -26.88 20.30 -24.49
CA GLU A 226 -27.52 20.22 -25.81
C GLU A 226 -28.87 19.45 -25.73
N PHE A 227 -29.01 18.45 -24.84
CA PHE A 227 -30.31 17.81 -24.55
C PHE A 227 -31.38 18.76 -23.97
N ARG A 228 -31.02 19.95 -23.48
CA ARG A 228 -32.01 20.98 -23.09
C ARG A 228 -32.69 21.61 -24.32
N ASN A 229 -31.99 21.67 -25.45
CA ASN A 229 -32.42 22.35 -26.68
C ASN A 229 -32.86 21.36 -27.78
N PHE A 230 -32.98 20.07 -27.44
CA PHE A 230 -33.11 18.97 -28.41
C PHE A 230 -34.56 18.79 -28.89
N VAL A 231 -34.80 19.08 -30.17
CA VAL A 231 -36.14 19.07 -30.77
C VAL A 231 -36.39 17.74 -31.48
N LEU A 232 -37.19 16.85 -30.88
CA LEU A 232 -37.53 15.53 -31.43
C LEU A 232 -38.15 15.57 -32.85
N THR A 233 -38.85 16.65 -33.19
CA THR A 233 -39.48 16.85 -34.51
C THR A 233 -38.50 17.37 -35.58
N ASP A 234 -37.32 17.89 -35.19
CA ASP A 234 -36.23 18.28 -36.08
C ASP A 234 -34.92 17.62 -35.63
N LEU A 235 -34.96 16.28 -35.56
CA LEU A 235 -33.85 15.46 -35.08
C LEU A 235 -32.58 15.64 -35.91
N ALA A 236 -32.70 15.91 -37.22
CA ALA A 236 -31.55 16.10 -38.10
C ALA A 236 -30.77 17.38 -37.76
N SER A 237 -31.41 18.48 -37.38
CA SER A 237 -30.69 19.69 -36.95
C SER A 237 -30.21 19.56 -35.49
N SER A 238 -31.01 18.93 -34.62
CA SER A 238 -30.75 18.86 -33.17
C SER A 238 -29.64 17.88 -32.77
N SER A 239 -29.48 16.75 -33.48
CA SER A 239 -28.58 15.67 -33.05
C SER A 239 -27.10 15.89 -33.40
N ALA A 240 -26.77 16.77 -34.34
CA ALA A 240 -25.40 16.90 -34.86
C ALA A 240 -24.34 17.17 -33.78
N LYS A 241 -24.65 18.03 -32.80
CA LYS A 241 -23.76 18.31 -31.67
C LYS A 241 -23.83 17.24 -30.58
N GLU A 242 -25.03 16.78 -30.24
CA GLU A 242 -25.26 15.73 -29.25
C GLU A 242 -24.41 14.50 -29.58
N SER A 243 -24.45 14.07 -30.84
CA SER A 243 -23.73 12.89 -31.32
C SER A 243 -22.21 13.08 -31.33
N ILE A 244 -21.69 14.31 -31.49
CA ILE A 244 -20.26 14.61 -31.28
C ILE A 244 -19.89 14.44 -29.81
N TRP A 245 -20.66 15.01 -28.88
CA TRP A 245 -20.40 14.88 -27.45
C TRP A 245 -20.53 13.42 -26.98
N THR A 246 -21.53 12.68 -27.48
CA THR A 246 -21.72 11.25 -27.22
C THR A 246 -20.50 10.40 -27.60
N CYS A 247 -19.85 10.68 -28.73
CA CYS A 247 -18.61 9.99 -29.11
C CYS A 247 -17.41 10.43 -28.25
N LEU A 248 -17.22 11.75 -28.08
CA LEU A 248 -16.10 12.29 -27.29
C LEU A 248 -16.13 11.82 -25.82
N GLU A 249 -17.31 11.69 -25.23
CA GLU A 249 -17.52 11.15 -23.89
C GLU A 249 -17.03 9.69 -23.79
N LEU A 250 -17.39 8.84 -24.76
CA LEU A 250 -16.94 7.45 -24.83
C LEU A 250 -15.43 7.34 -25.04
N ASP A 251 -14.90 8.05 -26.04
CA ASP A 251 -13.49 7.97 -26.44
C ASP A 251 -12.57 8.47 -25.31
N VAL A 252 -12.91 9.60 -24.68
CA VAL A 252 -12.12 10.13 -23.55
C VAL A 252 -12.28 9.28 -22.29
N ALA A 253 -13.43 8.64 -22.06
CA ALA A 253 -13.55 7.67 -20.96
C ALA A 253 -12.64 6.43 -21.17
N ILE A 254 -12.52 5.93 -22.40
CA ILE A 254 -11.62 4.82 -22.76
C ILE A 254 -10.14 5.22 -22.59
N ILE A 255 -9.78 6.43 -23.03
CA ILE A 255 -8.44 7.01 -22.86
C ILE A 255 -8.11 7.17 -21.37
N CYS A 256 -8.94 7.88 -20.62
CA CYS A 256 -8.72 8.15 -19.19
C CYS A 256 -8.68 6.86 -18.36
N GLY A 257 -9.53 5.88 -18.67
CA GLY A 257 -9.52 4.57 -18.02
C GLY A 257 -8.32 3.69 -18.36
N SER A 258 -7.48 4.09 -19.33
CA SER A 258 -6.32 3.33 -19.80
C SER A 258 -4.97 3.98 -19.48
N LEU A 259 -4.92 5.31 -19.37
CA LEU A 259 -3.72 6.07 -18.99
C LEU A 259 -3.02 5.59 -17.68
N PRO A 260 -3.73 5.23 -16.58
CA PRO A 260 -3.08 4.75 -15.35
C PRO A 260 -2.18 3.52 -15.53
N LEU A 261 -2.42 2.72 -16.57
CA LEU A 261 -1.72 1.46 -16.85
C LEU A 261 -0.50 1.64 -17.77
N LEU A 262 -0.27 2.84 -18.33
CA LEU A 262 0.86 3.11 -19.24
C LEU A 262 2.19 3.42 -18.54
N LYS A 263 2.21 3.48 -17.21
CA LYS A 263 3.39 3.87 -16.41
C LYS A 263 4.70 3.15 -16.83
N PRO A 264 4.75 1.82 -17.06
CA PRO A 264 5.96 1.14 -17.56
C PRO A 264 6.50 1.72 -18.86
N LEU A 265 5.63 2.01 -19.84
CA LEU A 265 6.01 2.59 -21.13
C LEU A 265 6.53 4.02 -20.98
N VAL A 266 5.86 4.83 -20.15
CA VAL A 266 6.28 6.21 -19.88
C VAL A 266 7.65 6.26 -19.21
N GLN A 267 7.95 5.34 -18.28
CA GLN A 267 9.27 5.24 -17.67
C GLN A 267 10.34 4.77 -18.68
N GLY A 268 10.04 3.76 -19.50
CA GLY A 268 10.96 3.28 -20.54
C GLY A 268 11.26 4.30 -21.64
N PHE A 269 10.30 5.17 -21.98
CA PHE A 269 10.48 6.22 -22.98
C PHE A 269 11.22 7.44 -22.42
N LEU A 270 10.83 7.94 -21.24
CA LEU A 270 11.49 9.10 -20.61
C LEU A 270 12.96 8.84 -20.26
N GLY A 271 13.33 7.59 -19.95
CA GLY A 271 14.72 7.18 -19.83
C GLY A 271 15.54 7.47 -21.10
N LYS A 272 15.01 7.09 -22.27
CA LYS A 272 15.66 7.31 -23.58
C LYS A 272 15.66 8.78 -24.03
N VAL A 273 14.64 9.56 -23.67
CA VAL A 273 14.59 11.00 -23.99
C VAL A 273 15.60 11.79 -23.16
N LYS A 274 15.77 11.47 -21.86
CA LYS A 274 16.77 12.14 -21.02
C LYS A 274 18.21 11.99 -21.54
N SER A 275 18.56 10.83 -22.09
CA SER A 275 19.86 10.61 -22.75
C SER A 275 20.05 11.38 -24.07
N GLY A 276 18.97 11.89 -24.69
CA GLY A 276 19.05 12.65 -25.94
C GLY A 276 19.13 14.17 -25.77
N VAL A 277 18.55 14.73 -24.70
CA VAL A 277 18.31 16.19 -24.59
C VAL A 277 19.43 16.96 -23.87
N SER A 278 20.33 16.29 -23.14
CA SER A 278 21.43 16.95 -22.41
C SER A 278 22.59 17.44 -23.30
N ARG A 279 22.36 17.61 -24.60
CA ARG A 279 23.37 17.93 -25.61
C ARG A 279 23.15 19.29 -26.26
N ASP A 280 23.01 20.34 -25.43
CA ASP A 280 23.27 21.71 -25.89
C ASP A 280 23.56 22.70 -24.74
N ARG A 281 24.30 23.78 -25.07
CA ARG A 281 24.63 24.95 -24.23
C ARG A 281 25.31 24.73 -22.86
N SER A 282 26.64 24.73 -22.86
CA SER A 282 27.41 25.93 -22.45
C SER A 282 28.93 25.72 -22.63
N GLN A 283 29.62 26.75 -23.13
CA GLN A 283 31.08 26.84 -23.15
C GLN A 283 31.53 27.99 -22.26
N PRO A 284 32.62 27.80 -21.51
CA PRO A 284 33.72 28.76 -21.48
C PRO A 284 34.83 28.36 -22.47
N SER A 285 35.65 29.33 -22.88
CA SER A 285 36.67 29.15 -23.92
C SER A 285 38.03 28.70 -23.37
N THR A 286 38.73 27.86 -24.13
CA THR A 286 40.20 27.88 -24.21
C THR A 286 40.66 27.30 -25.55
N ASN A 287 41.80 27.77 -26.07
CA ASN A 287 42.24 27.48 -27.44
C ASN A 287 43.10 26.22 -27.54
N THR A 288 42.81 25.36 -28.51
CA THR A 288 43.86 24.73 -29.33
C THR A 288 43.33 24.53 -30.76
N LYS A 289 44.22 24.61 -31.76
CA LYS A 289 43.91 24.44 -33.19
C LYS A 289 44.53 23.14 -33.73
N LEU A 290 44.21 22.83 -34.99
CA LEU A 290 44.71 21.73 -35.82
C LEU A 290 44.14 20.34 -35.41
N HIS A 291 43.87 19.41 -36.33
CA HIS A 291 43.90 19.47 -37.80
C HIS A 291 42.69 18.74 -38.39
N SER A 292 42.17 19.22 -39.52
CA SER A 292 41.22 18.44 -40.32
C SER A 292 41.96 17.56 -41.33
N SER A 293 41.47 16.33 -41.50
CA SER A 293 41.63 15.57 -42.75
C SER A 293 40.29 14.88 -43.06
N ARG A 294 39.85 15.01 -44.32
CA ARG A 294 38.74 14.23 -44.87
C ARG A 294 39.34 13.02 -45.58
N THR A 295 38.73 11.86 -45.40
CA THR A 295 38.72 10.84 -46.45
C THR A 295 37.40 10.07 -46.38
N THR A 296 36.74 9.97 -47.53
CA THR A 296 35.58 9.09 -47.75
C THR A 296 36.06 7.73 -48.24
N ASN A 297 35.32 6.67 -47.95
CA ASN A 297 34.79 5.77 -48.98
C ASN A 297 33.89 4.68 -48.38
N ASP A 298 32.87 4.30 -49.14
CA ASP A 298 32.03 3.13 -48.90
C ASP A 298 32.77 1.82 -49.25
N GLY A 299 32.36 0.69 -48.64
CA GLY A 299 33.07 -0.59 -48.78
C GLY A 299 32.24 -1.81 -48.37
N PHE A 300 31.22 -2.14 -49.17
CA PHE A 300 30.31 -3.27 -48.96
C PHE A 300 30.98 -4.63 -49.25
N ARG A 301 30.95 -5.61 -48.32
CA ARG A 301 30.39 -6.98 -48.53
C ARG A 301 30.62 -8.01 -47.41
N GLN A 302 29.78 -9.06 -47.46
CA GLN A 302 29.88 -10.31 -46.70
C GLN A 302 30.94 -11.25 -47.28
N ILE A 303 31.52 -12.13 -46.44
CA ILE A 303 32.05 -13.45 -46.83
C ILE A 303 31.53 -14.50 -45.82
N SER A 304 31.47 -15.76 -46.25
CA SER A 304 30.70 -16.88 -45.68
C SER A 304 31.44 -17.75 -44.65
N GLU A 305 30.73 -18.77 -44.19
CA GLU A 305 31.13 -19.86 -43.29
C GLU A 305 32.43 -20.60 -43.69
N GLN A 306 33.10 -21.19 -42.69
CA GLN A 306 33.84 -22.45 -42.86
C GLN A 306 33.65 -23.39 -41.66
N HIS A 307 33.53 -24.69 -41.93
CA HIS A 307 33.40 -25.75 -40.93
C HIS A 307 34.72 -26.07 -40.21
N ARG A 308 34.62 -26.62 -38.99
CA ARG A 308 35.49 -27.75 -38.60
C ARG A 308 34.71 -28.81 -37.83
N LYS A 309 34.83 -30.07 -38.27
CA LYS A 309 34.35 -31.27 -37.56
C LYS A 309 35.49 -31.85 -36.71
N TRP A 310 35.13 -32.56 -35.64
CA TRP A 310 35.90 -33.70 -35.15
C TRP A 310 34.94 -34.83 -34.71
N THR A 311 35.42 -36.06 -34.61
CA THR A 311 34.58 -37.26 -34.70
C THR A 311 35.10 -38.46 -33.91
N GLY A 312 34.20 -39.19 -33.24
CA GLY A 312 34.43 -40.52 -32.67
C GLY A 312 34.50 -40.53 -31.13
N SER A 313 34.09 -41.61 -30.43
CA SER A 313 33.53 -42.88 -30.92
C SER A 313 32.71 -43.61 -29.84
N LYS A 314 31.66 -44.34 -30.27
CA LYS A 314 31.09 -45.64 -29.82
C LYS A 314 31.41 -46.12 -28.38
N ASN A 315 30.50 -46.70 -27.60
CA ASN A 315 29.25 -47.46 -27.85
C ASN A 315 28.42 -47.48 -26.52
N ALA A 316 27.17 -47.95 -26.36
CA ALA A 316 26.04 -48.44 -27.18
C ALA A 316 24.75 -48.27 -26.29
N THR A 317 23.58 -48.91 -26.36
CA THR A 317 23.02 -50.10 -27.07
C THR A 317 21.49 -49.92 -27.25
N THR A 318 20.87 -50.68 -28.16
CA THR A 318 19.45 -50.58 -28.57
C THR A 318 18.46 -51.35 -27.69
N VAL A 319 17.28 -50.77 -27.39
CA VAL A 319 15.94 -51.39 -27.56
C VAL A 319 14.94 -50.25 -27.85
N THR A 320 13.93 -50.47 -28.72
CA THR A 320 12.92 -49.46 -29.09
C THR A 320 11.52 -50.05 -29.33
N THR A 321 10.49 -49.35 -28.83
CA THR A 321 9.06 -49.38 -29.30
C THR A 321 8.27 -50.71 -29.15
N PRO A 322 6.91 -50.71 -29.30
CA PRO A 322 5.94 -49.63 -29.48
C PRO A 322 4.80 -49.61 -28.42
N SER A 323 3.75 -48.82 -28.64
CA SER A 323 2.50 -48.77 -27.85
C SER A 323 1.28 -49.22 -28.67
N ARG A 324 0.23 -49.78 -28.01
CA ARG A 324 -1.21 -49.52 -28.30
C ARG A 324 -2.22 -50.32 -27.43
N ASN A 325 -3.21 -49.55 -26.92
CA ASN A 325 -4.67 -49.76 -26.78
C ASN A 325 -5.36 -51.13 -26.49
N SER A 326 -6.33 -51.04 -25.57
CA SER A 326 -7.75 -51.51 -25.60
C SER A 326 -8.15 -53.00 -25.57
N SER A 327 -8.76 -53.40 -24.45
CA SER A 327 -10.10 -54.04 -24.35
C SER A 327 -10.63 -53.67 -22.94
N ASP A 328 -11.82 -53.14 -22.67
CA ASP A 328 -13.20 -53.42 -23.10
C ASP A 328 -13.82 -54.67 -22.45
N VAL A 329 -14.70 -54.43 -21.46
CA VAL A 329 -15.77 -55.32 -20.98
C VAL A 329 -16.99 -54.45 -20.67
N GLU A 330 -18.10 -54.71 -21.34
CA GLU A 330 -19.39 -54.03 -21.12
C GLU A 330 -20.18 -54.69 -19.97
N LEU A 331 -21.20 -54.00 -19.43
CA LEU A 331 -22.61 -54.37 -19.73
C LEU A 331 -23.67 -53.51 -19.01
N ASN A 332 -24.75 -53.26 -19.75
CA ASN A 332 -26.13 -52.96 -19.34
C ASN A 332 -26.46 -51.65 -18.62
N ALA A 333 -27.42 -50.94 -19.23
CA ALA A 333 -28.20 -49.85 -18.65
C ALA A 333 -29.60 -50.35 -18.24
N ILE A 334 -30.33 -49.52 -17.48
CA ILE A 334 -31.76 -49.23 -17.69
C ILE A 334 -32.10 -47.91 -16.95
N PRO A 335 -32.85 -46.97 -17.57
CA PRO A 335 -33.22 -45.70 -16.95
C PRO A 335 -34.57 -45.75 -16.22
N ALA A 336 -34.82 -44.79 -15.33
CA ALA A 336 -36.13 -44.58 -14.70
C ALA A 336 -36.54 -43.10 -14.70
N HIS A 337 -37.74 -42.82 -15.25
CA HIS A 337 -38.44 -41.52 -15.16
C HIS A 337 -39.73 -41.70 -14.36
N THR A 338 -39.98 -40.83 -13.38
CA THR A 338 -41.31 -40.38 -12.88
C THR A 338 -41.04 -39.23 -11.88
N SER A 339 -41.72 -38.07 -11.81
CA SER A 339 -43.03 -37.53 -12.25
C SER A 339 -44.14 -37.49 -11.17
N ALA A 340 -44.00 -36.53 -10.25
CA ALA A 340 -45.03 -35.67 -9.65
C ALA A 340 -46.44 -36.22 -9.28
N ARG A 341 -46.76 -36.18 -7.97
CA ARG A 341 -47.98 -35.64 -7.27
C ARG A 341 -47.82 -35.92 -5.75
N ARG A 342 -48.19 -35.02 -4.81
CA ARG A 342 -49.53 -34.60 -4.34
C ARG A 342 -50.34 -35.74 -3.69
N ASP A 343 -51.01 -35.57 -2.54
CA ASP A 343 -51.32 -34.36 -1.72
C ASP A 343 -51.34 -34.67 -0.19
N THR A 344 -51.72 -33.63 0.59
CA THR A 344 -52.14 -33.48 2.01
C THR A 344 -52.49 -34.74 2.86
N ASP A 345 -52.41 -34.74 4.21
CA ASP A 345 -53.02 -33.85 5.22
C ASP A 345 -52.16 -33.72 6.52
N GLY A 346 -52.37 -32.76 7.44
CA GLY A 346 -53.22 -31.56 7.39
C GLY A 346 -53.49 -30.91 8.77
N LEU A 347 -53.39 -29.57 8.83
CA LEU A 347 -53.85 -28.63 9.89
C LEU A 347 -53.19 -28.76 11.30
N SER A 348 -53.16 -27.74 12.17
CA SER A 348 -53.69 -26.35 12.17
C SER A 348 -52.61 -25.37 12.70
N ASP A 349 -52.68 -24.02 12.67
CA ASP A 349 -53.75 -23.02 12.47
C ASP A 349 -53.25 -21.73 11.74
N PHE A 350 -54.16 -21.01 11.05
CA PHE A 350 -54.23 -19.59 10.60
C PHE A 350 -52.94 -18.71 10.52
N THR A 351 -52.54 -18.02 9.43
CA THR A 351 -53.24 -17.19 8.39
C THR A 351 -53.91 -15.91 8.96
N ASP A 352 -54.05 -14.74 8.30
CA ASP A 352 -53.89 -14.19 6.93
C ASP A 352 -53.53 -12.66 7.07
N ALA A 353 -52.76 -11.90 6.26
CA ALA A 353 -52.76 -11.52 4.83
C ALA A 353 -52.97 -10.00 4.58
N TRP A 354 -51.99 -9.35 3.92
CA TRP A 354 -52.10 -8.29 2.88
C TRP A 354 -52.86 -6.93 3.04
N ILE A 355 -52.24 -5.88 2.45
CA ILE A 355 -52.81 -4.67 1.78
C ILE A 355 -52.98 -3.31 2.53
N SER A 356 -52.03 -2.41 2.22
CA SER A 356 -52.13 -0.94 1.95
C SER A 356 -52.19 0.11 3.09
N PRO A 357 -51.76 1.38 2.83
CA PRO A 357 -51.70 2.46 3.83
C PRO A 357 -52.54 3.73 3.50
N TRP A 358 -53.06 4.41 4.53
CA TRP A 358 -53.39 5.84 4.50
C TRP A 358 -53.60 6.40 5.93
N GLU A 359 -53.11 7.64 6.14
CA GLU A 359 -53.62 8.63 7.12
C GLU A 359 -53.54 8.33 8.66
N LEU A 360 -53.53 9.32 9.57
CA LEU A 360 -53.61 10.78 9.45
C LEU A 360 -52.84 11.49 10.60
N ALA A 361 -52.68 12.82 10.46
CA ALA A 361 -52.30 13.84 11.44
C ALA A 361 -50.81 14.00 11.81
N SER A 362 -50.29 15.20 12.10
CA SER A 362 -50.67 16.58 11.72
C SER A 362 -49.54 17.52 12.16
N PHE A 363 -49.01 18.37 11.27
CA PHE A 363 -48.10 19.46 11.63
C PHE A 363 -48.61 20.79 11.03
N PRO A 364 -48.55 21.92 11.75
CA PRO A 364 -49.02 23.21 11.25
C PRO A 364 -48.05 23.83 10.24
N GLU A 365 -48.60 24.59 9.31
CA GLU A 365 -47.89 25.35 8.30
C GLU A 365 -47.20 26.61 8.89
N PHE A 366 -46.21 27.15 8.17
CA PHE A 366 -45.85 28.57 8.26
C PHE A 366 -45.50 29.10 6.87
N GLU A 367 -45.97 30.31 6.56
CA GLU A 367 -45.94 30.89 5.22
C GLU A 367 -44.55 31.34 4.76
N VAL A 368 -44.35 31.39 3.44
CA VAL A 368 -43.22 32.06 2.79
C VAL A 368 -43.67 33.46 2.35
N VAL A 369 -43.09 34.50 2.96
CA VAL A 369 -43.19 35.89 2.48
C VAL A 369 -41.83 36.35 1.97
N THR A 370 -41.79 36.89 0.75
CA THR A 370 -40.58 37.27 0.05
C THR A 370 -40.24 38.76 0.23
N ARG A 371 -38.94 39.08 0.33
CA ARG A 371 -38.42 40.35 -0.19
C ARG A 371 -36.93 40.29 -0.51
N GLU A 372 -36.49 41.13 -1.44
CA GLU A 372 -35.18 41.06 -2.08
C GLU A 372 -34.20 42.15 -1.62
N SER A 373 -32.91 41.85 -1.85
CA SER A 373 -31.90 42.78 -2.41
C SER A 373 -30.99 43.62 -1.50
N HIS A 374 -29.80 43.91 -2.04
CA HIS A 374 -28.79 44.93 -1.69
C HIS A 374 -27.97 44.80 -0.38
N GLY A 375 -26.69 44.43 -0.54
CA GLY A 375 -25.66 45.48 -0.48
C GLY A 375 -24.51 45.42 0.55
N HIS A 376 -23.34 44.99 0.08
CA HIS A 376 -22.00 45.55 0.39
C HIS A 376 -21.32 45.42 1.79
N ALA A 377 -19.99 45.58 1.72
CA ALA A 377 -19.03 46.05 2.74
C ALA A 377 -18.60 45.11 3.89
N ILE A 378 -17.38 44.58 3.72
CA ILE A 378 -16.43 44.22 4.79
C ILE A 378 -16.16 45.46 5.66
N TRP A 379 -16.03 45.31 6.99
CA TRP A 379 -15.00 46.01 7.80
C TRP A 379 -14.73 45.31 9.14
N VAL A 380 -13.47 45.40 9.59
CA VAL A 380 -12.97 44.93 10.88
C VAL A 380 -13.45 45.83 12.02
N LYS A 381 -13.64 45.28 13.23
CA LYS A 381 -13.58 46.08 14.47
C LYS A 381 -13.01 45.31 15.66
N GLU A 382 -12.13 45.98 16.39
CA GLU A 382 -11.50 45.50 17.63
C GLU A 382 -12.50 45.55 18.79
N ALA A 383 -12.42 44.60 19.71
CA ALA A 383 -13.14 44.67 20.98
C ALA A 383 -12.30 45.45 22.02
N LYS A 384 -12.55 46.76 22.17
CA LYS A 384 -12.03 47.54 23.30
C LYS A 384 -12.90 47.35 24.55
N SER A 385 -12.24 47.32 25.71
CA SER A 385 -12.86 47.04 27.01
C SER A 385 -13.94 48.05 27.40
N ALA A 386 -15.06 47.56 27.91
CA ALA A 386 -16.02 48.33 28.69
C ALA A 386 -16.13 47.72 30.11
N ARG A 387 -15.75 48.48 31.14
CA ARG A 387 -16.08 48.14 32.53
C ARG A 387 -17.54 48.53 32.79
N LEU A 388 -18.35 47.58 33.23
CA LEU A 388 -19.66 47.82 33.84
C LEU A 388 -19.77 47.09 35.18
N ALA A 389 -20.73 47.53 36.00
CA ALA A 389 -20.67 47.34 37.45
C ALA A 389 -20.99 45.92 37.94
N GLY A 390 -20.23 45.48 38.94
CA GLY A 390 -20.85 45.24 40.25
C GLY A 390 -21.72 44.00 40.44
N ILE A 391 -21.57 42.94 39.64
CA ILE A 391 -22.07 41.60 40.01
C ILE A 391 -20.90 40.63 40.10
N ASN A 392 -20.59 40.19 41.32
CA ASN A 392 -19.51 39.25 41.57
C ASN A 392 -19.96 37.81 41.30
N VAL A 393 -20.24 37.48 40.04
CA VAL A 393 -20.39 36.09 39.60
C VAL A 393 -19.03 35.44 39.81
N GLY A 394 -18.94 34.53 40.79
CA GLY A 394 -17.67 33.89 41.15
C GLY A 394 -17.04 33.23 39.92
N ALA A 395 -15.83 33.66 39.58
CA ALA A 395 -15.04 32.98 38.55
C ALA A 395 -14.92 31.48 38.91
N PRO A 396 -14.99 30.56 37.93
CA PRO A 396 -14.80 29.15 38.21
C PRO A 396 -13.44 28.99 38.91
N ALA A 397 -13.46 28.30 40.06
CA ALA A 397 -12.30 28.25 40.96
C ALA A 397 -11.04 27.85 40.18
N HIS A 398 -9.97 28.65 40.30
CA HIS A 398 -8.70 28.38 39.63
C HIS A 398 -8.21 26.98 40.02
N LEU A 399 -8.38 26.04 39.08
CA LEU A 399 -7.94 24.65 39.20
C LEU A 399 -6.43 24.66 39.45
N SER A 400 -6.04 24.46 40.71
CA SER A 400 -4.64 24.43 41.10
C SER A 400 -3.96 23.23 40.41
N PRO A 401 -2.87 23.45 39.64
CA PRO A 401 -2.26 22.38 38.85
C PRO A 401 -1.79 21.21 39.73
N SER A 402 -2.44 20.07 39.59
CA SER A 402 -2.28 18.91 40.47
C SER A 402 -1.56 17.75 39.82
N ALA A 403 -1.70 17.58 38.50
CA ALA A 403 -1.10 16.47 37.77
C ALA A 403 0.36 16.75 37.36
N ASP A 404 1.22 15.76 37.62
CA ASP A 404 2.64 15.74 37.22
C ASP A 404 2.81 15.35 35.74
N PHE A 405 1.86 14.59 35.21
CA PHE A 405 1.90 14.02 33.87
C PHE A 405 0.51 14.07 33.23
N GLY A 406 0.44 14.28 31.92
CA GLY A 406 -0.81 14.21 31.16
C GLY A 406 -0.70 13.18 30.04
N LEU A 407 -1.70 12.32 29.87
CA LEU A 407 -1.75 11.38 28.75
C LEU A 407 -3.05 11.52 27.94
N ILE A 408 -2.90 11.69 26.64
CA ILE A 408 -3.96 11.79 25.65
C ILE A 408 -4.01 10.47 24.85
N GLY A 409 -5.11 9.71 25.00
CA GLY A 409 -5.35 8.50 24.23
C GLY A 409 -5.70 7.28 25.07
N LEU A 410 -6.97 7.16 25.49
CA LEU A 410 -7.46 6.06 26.33
C LEU A 410 -7.81 4.79 25.52
N ALA A 411 -6.81 4.27 24.82
CA ALA A 411 -6.75 2.88 24.37
C ALA A 411 -6.08 2.00 25.45
N VAL A 412 -6.09 0.68 25.26
CA VAL A 412 -5.50 -0.32 26.17
C VAL A 412 -4.10 0.07 26.66
N MET A 413 -3.17 0.40 25.75
CA MET A 413 -1.81 0.83 26.10
C MET A 413 -1.79 2.09 26.98
N GLY A 414 -2.69 3.03 26.73
CA GLY A 414 -2.70 4.34 27.41
C GLY A 414 -3.34 4.26 28.80
N GLN A 415 -4.41 3.48 28.95
CA GLN A 415 -5.00 3.19 30.25
C GLN A 415 -3.99 2.48 31.15
N ASN A 416 -3.35 1.40 30.66
CA ASN A 416 -2.35 0.66 31.43
C ASN A 416 -1.11 1.50 31.77
N LEU A 417 -0.63 2.36 30.85
CA LEU A 417 0.49 3.27 31.14
C LEU A 417 0.11 4.36 32.16
N ILE A 418 -1.11 4.91 32.14
CA ILE A 418 -1.59 5.82 33.18
C ILE A 418 -1.65 5.13 34.55
N LEU A 419 -2.15 3.89 34.60
CA LEU A 419 -2.19 3.10 35.84
C LEU A 419 -0.78 2.82 36.40
N ASN A 420 0.18 2.53 35.52
CA ASN A 420 1.59 2.36 35.88
C ASN A 420 2.20 3.66 36.46
N VAL A 421 1.98 4.81 35.81
CA VAL A 421 2.44 6.12 36.31
C VAL A 421 1.80 6.48 37.65
N ALA A 422 0.51 6.17 37.85
CA ALA A 422 -0.20 6.42 39.11
C ALA A 422 0.30 5.52 40.25
N ASP A 423 0.57 4.23 39.98
CA ASP A 423 1.11 3.29 40.97
C ASP A 423 2.52 3.65 41.43
N HIS A 424 3.31 4.34 40.58
CA HIS A 424 4.61 4.91 40.92
C HIS A 424 4.52 6.29 41.61
N GLY A 425 3.35 6.68 42.13
CA GLY A 425 3.18 7.83 43.02
C GLY A 425 2.99 9.19 42.34
N PHE A 426 2.95 9.25 41.01
CA PHE A 426 2.68 10.49 40.27
C PHE A 426 1.17 10.74 40.13
N THR A 427 0.76 12.01 40.01
CA THR A 427 -0.63 12.36 39.69
C THR A 427 -0.81 12.55 38.18
N VAL A 428 -1.81 11.91 37.58
CA VAL A 428 -1.97 11.86 36.11
C VAL A 428 -3.27 12.51 35.64
N CYS A 429 -3.18 13.39 34.65
CA CYS A 429 -4.32 13.91 33.91
C CYS A 429 -4.62 13.01 32.69
N ALA A 430 -5.82 12.44 32.63
CA ALA A 430 -6.27 11.53 31.57
C ALA A 430 -7.22 12.25 30.61
N TYR A 431 -6.91 12.26 29.32
CA TYR A 431 -7.77 12.85 28.29
C TYR A 431 -7.94 11.95 27.05
N ASN A 432 -9.07 12.10 26.37
CA ASN A 432 -9.36 11.41 25.11
C ASN A 432 -10.44 12.18 24.33
N ARG A 433 -10.25 12.32 23.01
CA ARG A 433 -11.19 13.03 22.09
C ARG A 433 -12.66 12.61 22.21
N THR A 434 -12.90 11.35 22.58
CA THR A 434 -14.23 10.86 22.99
C THR A 434 -14.25 10.83 24.51
N THR A 435 -14.87 11.85 25.12
CA THR A 435 -14.84 12.11 26.57
C THR A 435 -15.43 10.97 27.41
N SER A 436 -16.45 10.27 26.92
CA SER A 436 -17.03 9.10 27.61
C SER A 436 -16.05 7.95 27.88
N LYS A 437 -14.88 7.92 27.21
CA LYS A 437 -13.78 7.01 27.60
C LYS A 437 -13.05 7.44 28.88
N VAL A 438 -12.95 8.76 29.14
CA VAL A 438 -12.43 9.32 30.39
C VAL A 438 -13.39 8.95 31.53
N ASP A 439 -14.68 9.19 31.32
CA ASP A 439 -15.73 8.90 32.32
C ASP A 439 -15.77 7.40 32.68
N ARG A 440 -15.69 6.50 31.69
CA ARG A 440 -15.55 5.05 31.94
C ARG A 440 -14.28 4.76 32.75
N PHE A 441 -13.13 5.25 32.31
CA PHE A 441 -11.83 4.92 32.91
C PHE A 441 -11.78 5.35 34.39
N LEU A 442 -12.24 6.55 34.71
CA LEU A 442 -12.32 7.05 36.09
C LEU A 442 -13.31 6.29 36.98
N SER A 443 -14.45 5.84 36.41
CA SER A 443 -15.46 5.09 37.16
C SER A 443 -15.11 3.61 37.36
N ASN A 444 -14.15 3.08 36.59
CA ASN A 444 -13.72 1.68 36.59
C ASN A 444 -12.24 1.55 36.96
N GLU A 445 -11.34 1.44 35.97
CA GLU A 445 -9.97 0.96 36.17
C GLU A 445 -9.07 1.95 36.95
N ALA A 446 -9.35 3.25 36.86
CA ALA A 446 -8.64 4.31 37.57
C ALA A 446 -9.28 4.72 38.92
N LYS A 447 -10.38 4.07 39.33
CA LYS A 447 -11.15 4.44 40.52
C LYS A 447 -10.29 4.33 41.79
N GLY A 448 -10.20 5.43 42.54
CA GLY A 448 -9.45 5.49 43.80
C GLY A 448 -7.92 5.66 43.65
N LYS A 449 -7.41 5.91 42.44
CA LYS A 449 -5.99 6.22 42.17
C LYS A 449 -5.76 7.72 42.01
N SER A 450 -4.49 8.14 41.93
CA SER A 450 -4.03 9.52 41.67
C SER A 450 -4.28 10.00 40.22
N ILE A 451 -5.47 9.72 39.68
CA ILE A 451 -5.82 9.96 38.27
C ILE A 451 -7.02 10.91 38.22
N VAL A 452 -6.86 12.03 37.51
CA VAL A 452 -7.92 13.01 37.23
C VAL A 452 -8.24 13.02 35.75
N GLY A 453 -9.51 13.18 35.38
CA GLY A 453 -9.89 13.38 33.98
C GLY A 453 -9.87 14.84 33.55
N ALA A 454 -9.96 15.05 32.25
CA ALA A 454 -10.39 16.31 31.66
C ALA A 454 -11.37 16.03 30.50
N HIS A 455 -12.18 17.03 30.14
CA HIS A 455 -13.19 16.99 29.10
C HIS A 455 -12.89 17.96 27.95
N SER A 456 -12.00 18.94 28.14
CA SER A 456 -11.41 19.77 27.08
C SER A 456 -9.88 19.78 27.10
N ILE A 457 -9.25 20.23 26.00
CA ILE A 457 -7.79 20.39 25.92
C ILE A 457 -7.29 21.55 26.80
N GLU A 458 -8.06 22.62 26.89
CA GLU A 458 -7.79 23.76 27.79
C GLU A 458 -7.75 23.30 29.26
N GLU A 459 -8.76 22.55 29.68
CA GLU A 459 -8.88 21.99 31.03
C GLU A 459 -7.75 20.99 31.32
N PHE A 460 -7.41 20.15 30.35
CA PHE A 460 -6.27 19.23 30.44
C PHE A 460 -4.95 19.98 30.66
N CYS A 461 -4.68 21.04 29.88
CA CYS A 461 -3.49 21.88 30.03
C CYS A 461 -3.50 22.73 31.32
N ALA A 462 -4.68 23.10 31.84
CA ALA A 462 -4.80 23.82 33.11
C ALA A 462 -4.48 22.93 34.33
N LYS A 463 -4.79 21.63 34.28
CA LYS A 463 -4.56 20.69 35.38
C LYS A 463 -3.10 20.26 35.57
N LEU A 464 -2.19 20.60 34.64
CA LEU A 464 -0.81 20.12 34.60
C LEU A 464 0.21 21.08 35.25
N LYS A 465 1.04 20.53 36.15
CA LYS A 465 2.19 21.21 36.76
C LYS A 465 3.23 21.56 35.69
N ARG A 466 3.74 22.81 35.74
CA ARG A 466 4.75 23.35 34.81
C ARG A 466 6.16 22.79 35.09
N PRO A 467 7.01 22.57 34.07
CA PRO A 467 6.66 22.51 32.64
C PRO A 467 5.70 21.36 32.39
N ARG A 468 4.68 21.58 31.55
CA ARG A 468 3.64 20.58 31.25
C ARG A 468 4.28 19.42 30.51
N ARG A 469 3.98 18.20 30.94
CA ARG A 469 4.53 16.96 30.38
C ARG A 469 3.39 16.15 29.79
N ILE A 470 3.25 16.21 28.47
CA ILE A 470 2.04 15.78 27.74
C ILE A 470 2.39 14.65 26.78
N MET A 471 1.91 13.44 27.08
CA MET A 471 2.12 12.26 26.24
C MET A 471 0.92 11.99 25.32
N LEU A 472 1.20 11.88 24.03
CA LEU A 472 0.26 11.49 22.99
C LEU A 472 0.42 9.99 22.74
N LEU A 473 -0.58 9.19 23.11
CA LEU A 473 -0.62 7.74 22.85
C LEU A 473 -1.77 7.39 21.89
N VAL A 474 -1.73 8.05 20.73
CA VAL A 474 -2.79 8.03 19.72
C VAL A 474 -2.34 7.28 18.45
N MET A 475 -3.24 7.18 17.46
CA MET A 475 -2.88 6.62 16.16
C MET A 475 -1.86 7.50 15.44
N ALA A 476 -0.74 6.90 15.01
CA ALA A 476 0.38 7.58 14.36
C ALA A 476 0.01 8.34 13.07
N GLY A 477 0.87 9.26 12.65
CA GLY A 477 0.64 10.18 11.54
C GLY A 477 -0.26 11.35 11.94
N LYS A 478 -1.15 11.79 11.03
CA LYS A 478 -1.97 13.01 11.18
C LYS A 478 -2.66 13.20 12.54
N PRO A 479 -3.23 12.19 13.23
CA PRO A 479 -3.87 12.42 14.53
C PRO A 479 -2.92 12.95 15.61
N VAL A 480 -1.61 12.66 15.53
CA VAL A 480 -0.60 13.25 16.41
C VAL A 480 -0.41 14.74 16.09
N ASP A 481 -0.27 15.09 14.80
CA ASP A 481 -0.14 16.49 14.37
C ASP A 481 -1.39 17.32 14.70
N ASP A 482 -2.58 16.73 14.56
CA ASP A 482 -3.86 17.38 14.93
C ASP A 482 -3.95 17.67 16.43
N PHE A 483 -3.40 16.79 17.28
CA PHE A 483 -3.29 17.06 18.71
C PHE A 483 -2.21 18.10 19.04
N ILE A 484 -1.08 18.10 18.33
CA ILE A 484 -0.03 19.12 18.51
C ILE A 484 -0.61 20.52 18.22
N GLU A 485 -1.25 20.73 17.06
CA GLU A 485 -1.86 22.02 16.72
C GLU A 485 -2.98 22.42 17.70
N SER A 486 -3.75 21.46 18.20
CA SER A 486 -4.81 21.72 19.20
C SER A 486 -4.27 22.06 20.60
N LEU A 487 -3.04 21.62 20.92
CA LEU A 487 -2.37 21.89 22.20
C LEU A 487 -1.70 23.26 22.22
N LEU A 488 -1.04 23.65 21.12
CA LEU A 488 -0.19 24.84 21.03
C LEU A 488 -0.79 26.16 21.60
N PRO A 489 -2.09 26.47 21.45
CA PRO A 489 -2.69 27.68 22.05
C PRO A 489 -2.68 27.72 23.59
N PHE A 490 -2.45 26.58 24.25
CA PHE A 490 -2.53 26.41 25.71
C PHE A 490 -1.17 26.05 26.36
N LEU A 491 -0.08 26.07 25.59
CA LEU A 491 1.27 25.78 26.06
C LEU A 491 2.12 27.07 26.15
N GLU A 492 3.16 27.01 26.98
CA GLU A 492 4.17 28.07 27.10
C GLU A 492 5.60 27.53 26.90
N LYS A 493 6.57 28.42 26.74
CA LYS A 493 7.95 28.03 26.43
C LYS A 493 8.53 27.14 27.54
N GLY A 494 9.11 26.02 27.14
CA GLY A 494 9.61 24.97 28.04
C GLY A 494 8.61 23.85 28.36
N ASP A 495 7.35 23.94 27.91
CA ASP A 495 6.44 22.79 27.93
C ASP A 495 6.90 21.67 26.99
N ILE A 496 6.52 20.44 27.31
CA ILE A 496 7.05 19.22 26.70
C ILE A 496 5.91 18.38 26.08
N ILE A 497 5.97 18.16 24.77
CA ILE A 497 5.11 17.20 24.06
C ILE A 497 5.91 15.92 23.80
N ILE A 498 5.36 14.80 24.26
CA ILE A 498 5.90 13.46 24.04
C ILE A 498 4.98 12.72 23.07
N ASP A 499 5.48 12.30 21.91
CA ASP A 499 4.78 11.32 21.06
C ASP A 499 5.22 9.92 21.49
N GLY A 500 4.32 9.16 22.10
CA GLY A 500 4.56 7.78 22.52
C GLY A 500 4.09 6.72 21.52
N GLY A 501 3.59 7.16 20.35
CA GLY A 501 3.03 6.27 19.35
C GLY A 501 4.09 5.45 18.60
N ASN A 502 3.63 4.54 17.75
CA ASN A 502 4.51 3.94 16.72
C ASN A 502 4.61 4.90 15.51
N SER A 503 5.07 6.13 15.75
CA SER A 503 5.29 7.13 14.71
C SER A 503 6.52 6.79 13.87
N HIS A 504 6.49 7.17 12.59
CA HIS A 504 7.64 7.01 11.69
C HIS A 504 8.68 8.09 11.99
N PHE A 505 9.95 7.72 12.13
CA PHE A 505 10.99 8.64 12.64
C PHE A 505 11.12 9.99 11.90
N PRO A 506 10.91 10.13 10.57
CA PRO A 506 10.99 11.43 9.90
C PRO A 506 9.87 12.40 10.30
N ASP A 507 8.70 11.90 10.73
CA ASP A 507 7.67 12.75 11.34
C ASP A 507 8.14 13.31 12.68
N SER A 508 8.91 12.54 13.46
CA SER A 508 9.54 13.03 14.69
C SER A 508 10.69 14.00 14.43
N ASN A 509 11.53 13.80 13.40
CA ASN A 509 12.52 14.79 12.96
C ASN A 509 11.84 16.14 12.64
N ARG A 510 10.73 16.10 11.86
CA ARG A 510 9.91 17.27 11.54
C ARG A 510 9.30 17.92 12.78
N ARG A 511 8.66 17.14 13.65
CA ARG A 511 7.99 17.64 14.88
C ARG A 511 8.99 18.26 15.85
N THR A 512 10.18 17.68 16.01
CA THR A 512 11.25 18.24 16.86
C THR A 512 11.65 19.63 16.41
N LYS A 513 11.92 19.82 15.11
CA LYS A 513 12.32 21.11 14.54
C LYS A 513 11.19 22.16 14.67
N TYR A 514 9.98 21.78 14.25
CA TYR A 514 8.80 22.65 14.27
C TYR A 514 8.39 23.12 15.68
N LEU A 515 8.54 22.28 16.71
CA LEU A 515 8.21 22.65 18.08
C LEU A 515 9.34 23.45 18.75
N ARG A 516 10.60 23.12 18.46
CA ARG A 516 11.78 23.90 18.90
C ARG A 516 11.71 25.36 18.43
N GLU A 517 11.24 25.61 17.20
CA GLU A 517 11.00 26.98 16.67
C GLU A 517 9.97 27.78 17.49
N LYS A 518 9.03 27.11 18.17
CA LYS A 518 8.03 27.72 19.06
C LYS A 518 8.50 27.81 20.52
N GLY A 519 9.64 27.21 20.86
CA GLY A 519 10.12 27.05 22.23
C GLY A 519 9.42 25.96 23.02
N ILE A 520 8.80 24.99 22.33
CA ILE A 520 8.18 23.79 22.92
C ILE A 520 9.13 22.62 22.67
N SER A 521 9.41 21.83 23.70
CA SER A 521 10.36 20.71 23.59
C SER A 521 9.62 19.43 23.21
N PHE A 522 10.17 18.67 22.26
CA PHE A 522 9.53 17.45 21.73
C PHE A 522 10.35 16.20 22.00
N VAL A 523 9.68 15.11 22.37
CA VAL A 523 10.28 13.78 22.55
C VAL A 523 9.48 12.74 21.77
N GLY A 524 10.10 12.05 20.82
CA GLY A 524 9.58 10.81 20.25
C GLY A 524 10.04 9.64 21.11
N SER A 525 9.11 8.89 21.71
CA SER A 525 9.43 7.79 22.62
C SER A 525 8.79 6.47 22.22
N GLY A 526 9.63 5.48 21.90
CA GLY A 526 9.18 4.13 21.64
C GLY A 526 8.72 3.40 22.90
N VAL A 527 7.40 3.15 23.04
CA VAL A 527 6.84 2.32 24.13
C VAL A 527 6.70 0.86 23.69
N SER A 528 7.43 -0.08 24.31
CA SER A 528 7.37 -1.53 23.97
C SER A 528 7.00 -2.40 25.17
N GLY A 529 6.32 -3.53 24.93
CA GLY A 529 5.93 -4.51 25.95
C GLY A 529 4.48 -5.00 25.91
N GLY A 530 3.65 -4.46 25.01
CA GLY A 530 2.23 -4.82 24.94
C GLY A 530 1.42 -4.30 26.14
N GLU A 531 0.26 -4.90 26.39
CA GLU A 531 -0.68 -4.49 27.43
C GLU A 531 -0.10 -4.65 28.84
N GLU A 532 0.37 -5.85 29.16
CA GLU A 532 0.99 -6.18 30.45
C GLU A 532 2.29 -5.40 30.69
N GLY A 533 3.15 -5.30 29.66
CA GLY A 533 4.35 -4.46 29.73
C GLY A 533 3.99 -3.01 30.03
N ALA A 534 3.02 -2.39 29.34
CA ALA A 534 2.59 -1.03 29.66
C ALA A 534 2.09 -0.88 31.11
N ARG A 535 1.47 -1.92 31.67
CA ARG A 535 0.87 -1.94 33.01
C ARG A 535 1.87 -2.02 34.16
N TYR A 536 2.96 -2.76 33.99
CA TYR A 536 3.91 -3.09 35.08
C TYR A 536 5.37 -2.70 34.79
N GLY A 537 5.73 -2.41 33.55
CA GLY A 537 7.11 -2.10 33.16
C GLY A 537 7.32 -2.22 31.65
N PRO A 538 7.11 -1.16 30.86
CA PRO A 538 7.46 -1.17 29.46
C PRO A 538 8.96 -0.89 29.28
N SER A 539 9.46 -1.17 28.10
CA SER A 539 10.66 -0.52 27.58
C SER A 539 10.27 0.84 26.98
N LEU A 540 11.01 1.89 27.34
CA LEU A 540 10.76 3.26 26.88
C LEU A 540 12.02 3.83 26.21
N MET A 541 11.87 4.31 24.98
CA MET A 541 12.99 4.70 24.11
C MET A 541 12.88 6.18 23.71
N PRO A 542 13.07 7.16 24.64
CA PRO A 542 12.94 8.59 24.36
C PRO A 542 14.13 9.18 23.56
N GLY A 543 13.84 9.97 22.54
CA GLY A 543 14.79 10.86 21.86
C GLY A 543 14.11 12.12 21.32
N GLY A 544 14.87 13.17 20.97
CA GLY A 544 14.29 14.45 20.54
C GLY A 544 15.07 15.68 21.01
N ASN A 545 14.41 16.49 21.85
CA ASN A 545 14.99 17.58 22.62
C ASN A 545 15.61 17.05 23.92
N GLU A 546 16.95 17.01 24.00
CA GLU A 546 17.68 16.56 25.21
C GLU A 546 17.37 17.44 26.44
N ASP A 547 17.06 18.72 26.21
CA ASP A 547 16.58 19.67 27.24
C ASP A 547 15.28 19.23 27.94
N ALA A 548 14.47 18.35 27.32
CA ALA A 548 13.29 17.79 27.96
C ALA A 548 13.60 16.62 28.92
N TRP A 549 14.75 15.94 28.75
CA TRP A 549 15.07 14.70 29.47
C TRP A 549 15.04 14.85 31.00
N PRO A 550 15.67 15.87 31.63
CA PRO A 550 15.64 16.03 33.09
C PRO A 550 14.23 16.19 33.67
N HIS A 551 13.26 16.67 32.90
CA HIS A 551 11.89 16.89 33.35
C HIS A 551 10.99 15.64 33.25
N ILE A 552 11.37 14.65 32.45
CA ILE A 552 10.61 13.40 32.25
C ILE A 552 11.33 12.16 32.80
N LYS A 553 12.64 12.22 33.03
CA LYS A 553 13.50 11.11 33.43
C LYS A 553 12.94 10.33 34.62
N ASP A 554 12.59 11.01 35.71
CA ASP A 554 12.16 10.33 36.94
C ASP A 554 10.84 9.57 36.78
N ILE A 555 9.91 10.11 35.98
CA ILE A 555 8.66 9.44 35.62
C ILE A 555 8.97 8.22 34.75
N PHE A 556 9.75 8.44 33.68
CA PHE A 556 10.06 7.42 32.66
C PHE A 556 10.88 6.26 33.22
N GLN A 557 11.94 6.55 33.97
CA GLN A 557 12.77 5.53 34.58
C GLN A 557 12.07 4.83 35.75
N SER A 558 11.17 5.48 36.49
CA SER A 558 10.35 4.82 37.51
C SER A 558 9.45 3.75 36.91
N ILE A 559 8.60 4.11 35.93
CA ILE A 559 7.57 3.22 35.37
C ILE A 559 8.13 2.13 34.44
N ALA A 560 9.34 2.29 33.92
CA ALA A 560 9.96 1.32 33.01
C ALA A 560 10.38 0.02 33.72
N ALA A 561 10.43 -1.07 32.96
CA ALA A 561 10.95 -2.34 33.45
C ALA A 561 12.37 -2.21 34.01
N LYS A 562 12.76 -3.12 34.90
CA LYS A 562 14.13 -3.19 35.45
C LYS A 562 14.84 -4.45 34.96
N SER A 563 16.16 -4.38 34.78
CA SER A 563 17.02 -5.54 34.55
C SER A 563 18.32 -5.36 35.34
N ASP A 564 18.63 -6.28 36.25
CA ASP A 564 19.68 -6.12 37.28
C ASP A 564 19.60 -4.79 38.08
N GLY A 565 18.38 -4.29 38.31
CA GLY A 565 18.11 -3.01 38.97
C GLY A 565 18.19 -1.78 38.06
N GLU A 566 18.87 -1.87 36.91
CA GLU A 566 18.94 -0.81 35.91
C GLU A 566 17.58 -0.62 35.20
N ALA A 567 17.19 0.62 34.88
CA ALA A 567 15.95 0.88 34.17
C ALA A 567 16.08 0.60 32.65
N CYS A 568 15.09 -0.06 32.07
CA CYS A 568 14.94 -0.26 30.62
C CYS A 568 14.41 1.01 29.92
N CYS A 569 14.95 2.17 30.32
CA CYS A 569 14.70 3.49 29.75
C CYS A 569 15.92 4.39 30.00
N ASP A 570 16.45 5.01 28.95
CA ASP A 570 17.48 6.04 29.01
C ASP A 570 17.36 6.94 27.77
N TRP A 571 18.09 8.06 27.72
CA TRP A 571 18.10 8.92 26.54
C TRP A 571 18.75 8.24 25.34
N VAL A 572 18.00 8.13 24.23
CA VAL A 572 18.44 7.43 23.01
C VAL A 572 19.36 8.32 22.16
N GLY A 573 19.02 9.60 22.03
CA GLY A 573 19.69 10.56 21.14
C GLY A 573 18.74 11.60 20.53
N ASP A 574 19.24 12.32 19.53
CA ASP A 574 18.58 13.49 18.94
C ASP A 574 17.35 13.18 18.06
N GLU A 575 16.45 14.17 17.91
CA GLU A 575 15.33 14.16 16.95
C GLU A 575 14.46 12.88 16.98
N GLY A 576 14.41 12.10 15.90
CA GLY A 576 13.61 10.88 15.77
C GLY A 576 14.27 9.63 16.31
N ALA A 577 15.48 9.70 16.90
CA ALA A 577 16.27 8.54 17.30
C ALA A 577 15.49 7.54 18.18
N GLY A 578 14.66 8.02 19.11
CA GLY A 578 13.82 7.16 19.95
C GLY A 578 12.81 6.31 19.18
N HIS A 579 12.12 6.91 18.20
CA HIS A 579 11.25 6.16 17.28
C HIS A 579 12.00 5.34 16.24
N TYR A 580 13.22 5.73 15.87
CA TYR A 580 14.09 4.95 15.01
C TYR A 580 14.50 3.63 15.69
N VAL A 581 15.01 3.71 16.93
CA VAL A 581 15.37 2.53 17.73
C VAL A 581 14.14 1.63 17.95
N LYS A 582 12.96 2.22 18.15
CA LYS A 582 11.70 1.46 18.22
C LYS A 582 11.31 0.77 16.92
N MET A 583 11.53 1.42 15.78
CA MET A 583 11.33 0.83 14.45
C MET A 583 12.26 -0.39 14.27
N VAL A 584 13.54 -0.26 14.61
CA VAL A 584 14.50 -1.38 14.52
C VAL A 584 14.15 -2.51 15.49
N HIS A 585 13.77 -2.22 16.74
CA HIS A 585 13.18 -3.20 17.68
C HIS A 585 12.05 -4.00 17.02
N ASN A 586 11.11 -3.33 16.34
CA ASN A 586 10.00 -4.02 15.68
C ASN A 586 10.39 -4.74 14.37
N GLY A 587 11.55 -4.44 13.79
CA GLY A 587 12.16 -5.27 12.76
C GLY A 587 12.72 -6.57 13.34
N ILE A 588 13.49 -6.47 14.43
CA ILE A 588 14.06 -7.61 15.16
C ILE A 588 12.94 -8.51 15.71
N GLU A 589 11.87 -7.93 16.26
CA GLU A 589 10.64 -8.63 16.66
C GLU A 589 10.05 -9.45 15.51
N TYR A 590 10.05 -8.93 14.28
CA TYR A 590 9.54 -9.66 13.12
C TYR A 590 10.49 -10.81 12.73
N GLY A 591 11.80 -10.60 12.86
CA GLY A 591 12.83 -11.61 12.66
C GLY A 591 12.73 -12.77 13.65
N ASP A 592 12.77 -12.48 14.95
CA ASP A 592 12.67 -13.49 16.01
C ASP A 592 11.39 -14.34 15.88
N MET A 593 10.24 -13.69 15.63
CA MET A 593 8.98 -14.42 15.35
C MET A 593 9.09 -15.35 14.12
N GLN A 594 9.74 -14.91 13.04
CA GLN A 594 9.88 -15.70 11.82
C GLN A 594 10.83 -16.89 12.02
N LEU A 595 11.94 -16.70 12.74
CA LEU A 595 12.88 -17.76 13.10
C LEU A 595 12.22 -18.84 13.97
N ILE A 596 11.37 -18.44 14.92
CA ILE A 596 10.60 -19.36 15.77
C ILE A 596 9.56 -20.12 14.95
N CYS A 597 8.86 -19.47 14.02
CA CYS A 597 7.95 -20.12 13.08
C CYS A 597 8.68 -21.15 12.18
N GLU A 598 9.90 -20.86 11.73
CA GLU A 598 10.73 -21.77 10.94
C GLU A 598 11.17 -23.00 11.75
N ALA A 599 11.56 -22.83 13.01
CA ALA A 599 11.84 -23.95 13.91
C ALA A 599 10.59 -24.81 14.15
N TYR A 600 9.42 -24.20 14.40
CA TYR A 600 8.14 -24.89 14.54
C TYR A 600 7.76 -25.70 13.28
N ASP A 601 7.91 -25.13 12.08
CA ASP A 601 7.59 -25.82 10.81
C ASP A 601 8.53 -27.01 10.57
N ILE A 602 9.81 -26.93 10.95
CA ILE A 602 10.74 -28.08 10.91
C ILE A 602 10.33 -29.16 11.91
N LEU A 603 10.05 -28.82 13.16
CA LEU A 603 9.67 -29.79 14.19
C LEU A 603 8.35 -30.50 13.82
N LYS A 604 7.39 -29.76 13.27
CA LYS A 604 6.09 -30.27 12.85
C LYS A 604 6.15 -31.07 11.54
N ARG A 605 6.58 -30.45 10.43
CA ARG A 605 6.56 -31.08 9.09
C ARG A 605 7.79 -31.91 8.78
N GLY A 606 8.94 -31.60 9.37
CA GLY A 606 10.19 -32.36 9.18
C GLY A 606 10.30 -33.56 10.12
N LEU A 607 10.01 -33.37 11.43
CA LEU A 607 10.11 -34.43 12.43
C LEU A 607 8.79 -35.11 12.81
N GLY A 608 7.64 -34.60 12.35
CA GLY A 608 6.32 -35.18 12.62
C GLY A 608 5.87 -35.06 14.08
N LEU A 609 6.35 -34.07 14.82
CA LEU A 609 6.00 -33.89 16.25
C LEU A 609 4.62 -33.23 16.42
N SER A 610 3.90 -33.62 17.47
CA SER A 610 2.65 -32.99 17.90
C SER A 610 2.90 -31.64 18.57
N CYS A 611 1.88 -30.77 18.61
CA CYS A 611 1.98 -29.44 19.23
C CYS A 611 2.50 -29.51 20.68
N LYS A 612 2.10 -30.53 21.46
CA LYS A 612 2.60 -30.74 22.82
C LYS A 612 4.09 -31.06 22.84
N GLU A 613 4.57 -32.01 22.04
CA GLU A 613 6.01 -32.35 21.96
C GLU A 613 6.85 -31.15 21.51
N ILE A 614 6.33 -30.33 20.59
CA ILE A 614 6.99 -29.09 20.18
C ILE A 614 7.00 -28.07 21.35
N GLY A 615 5.92 -27.99 22.13
CA GLY A 615 5.88 -27.21 23.37
C GLY A 615 6.90 -27.70 24.42
N ASP A 616 7.08 -29.02 24.56
CA ASP A 616 8.10 -29.61 25.44
C ASP A 616 9.53 -29.23 24.97
N VAL A 617 9.78 -29.15 23.65
CA VAL A 617 11.05 -28.67 23.07
C VAL A 617 11.26 -27.18 23.35
N PHE A 618 10.27 -26.31 23.10
CA PHE A 618 10.39 -24.87 23.43
C PHE A 618 10.52 -24.63 24.94
N ALA A 619 9.95 -25.48 25.79
CA ALA A 619 10.16 -25.46 27.23
C ALA A 619 11.61 -25.77 27.62
N LYS A 620 12.25 -26.77 27.00
CA LYS A 620 13.70 -27.02 27.14
C LYS A 620 14.50 -25.78 26.75
N TRP A 621 14.26 -25.23 25.55
CA TRP A 621 14.99 -24.08 25.02
C TRP A 621 14.86 -22.82 25.88
N ASN A 622 13.72 -22.60 26.56
CA ASN A 622 13.56 -21.48 27.49
C ASN A 622 14.32 -21.63 28.83
N THR A 623 15.09 -22.70 29.02
CA THR A 623 16.01 -22.84 30.17
C THR A 623 17.49 -22.67 29.77
N GLY A 624 17.76 -22.45 28.49
CA GLY A 624 19.10 -22.34 27.90
C GLY A 624 19.36 -20.99 27.23
N VAL A 625 20.19 -21.00 26.17
CA VAL A 625 20.65 -19.79 25.46
C VAL A 625 19.54 -19.04 24.71
N LEU A 626 18.35 -19.63 24.61
CA LEU A 626 17.17 -19.06 23.96
C LEU A 626 16.14 -18.48 24.94
N ASP A 627 16.40 -18.48 26.26
CA ASP A 627 15.48 -17.90 27.27
C ASP A 627 15.05 -16.46 26.90
N SER A 628 13.77 -16.34 26.53
CA SER A 628 13.19 -15.15 25.98
C SER A 628 11.66 -15.22 25.95
N PHE A 629 11.01 -14.06 26.12
CA PHE A 629 9.55 -13.99 26.15
C PHE A 629 8.86 -14.58 24.91
N LEU A 630 9.47 -14.47 23.73
CA LEU A 630 8.93 -15.04 22.50
C LEU A 630 8.99 -16.58 22.47
N ILE A 631 9.98 -17.20 23.11
CA ILE A 631 10.06 -18.66 23.26
C ILE A 631 9.08 -19.12 24.35
N GLU A 632 9.01 -18.40 25.46
CA GLU A 632 8.07 -18.62 26.56
C GLU A 632 6.60 -18.65 26.08
N ILE A 633 6.13 -17.62 25.38
CA ILE A 633 4.74 -17.61 24.88
C ILE A 633 4.52 -18.61 23.75
N THR A 634 5.57 -19.04 23.04
CA THR A 634 5.45 -20.08 22.00
C THR A 634 5.18 -21.44 22.63
N ARG A 635 5.88 -21.79 23.72
CA ARG A 635 5.56 -22.95 24.57
C ARG A 635 4.09 -22.92 25.00
N ASP A 636 3.62 -21.80 25.54
CA ASP A 636 2.26 -21.71 26.09
C ASP A 636 1.17 -21.76 25.02
N VAL A 637 1.38 -21.13 23.86
CA VAL A 637 0.48 -21.23 22.68
C VAL A 637 0.41 -22.66 22.12
N LEU A 638 1.51 -23.42 22.18
CA LEU A 638 1.58 -24.82 21.74
C LEU A 638 0.90 -25.80 22.69
N TYR A 639 0.81 -25.46 23.98
CA TYR A 639 0.04 -26.22 24.97
C TYR A 639 -1.46 -25.82 25.02
N TYR A 640 -1.85 -24.70 24.41
CA TYR A 640 -3.24 -24.21 24.49
C TYR A 640 -4.17 -24.98 23.54
N ASN A 641 -5.06 -25.78 24.13
CA ASN A 641 -6.17 -26.44 23.42
C ASN A 641 -7.44 -25.58 23.46
N ASP A 642 -8.23 -25.66 22.38
CA ASP A 642 -9.61 -25.19 22.34
C ASP A 642 -10.54 -26.16 23.09
N ASN A 643 -11.82 -25.78 23.25
CA ASN A 643 -12.84 -26.46 24.03
C ASN A 643 -13.17 -27.89 23.55
N ASP A 644 -12.75 -28.27 22.34
CA ASP A 644 -12.85 -29.64 21.79
C ASP A 644 -11.58 -30.49 22.02
N GLY A 645 -10.61 -29.97 22.77
CA GLY A 645 -9.34 -30.65 23.08
C GLY A 645 -8.28 -30.57 21.97
N THR A 646 -8.55 -29.90 20.84
CA THR A 646 -7.55 -29.74 19.77
C THR A 646 -6.69 -28.47 19.97
N PRO A 647 -5.39 -28.48 19.62
CA PRO A 647 -4.53 -27.30 19.78
C PRO A 647 -5.04 -26.11 18.97
N LEU A 648 -5.28 -24.97 19.62
CA LEU A 648 -5.87 -23.80 18.97
C LEU A 648 -4.98 -23.27 17.82
N VAL A 649 -3.66 -23.42 17.94
CA VAL A 649 -2.69 -23.02 16.91
C VAL A 649 -2.94 -23.68 15.55
N GLU A 650 -3.51 -24.89 15.51
CA GLU A 650 -3.87 -25.59 14.25
C GLU A 650 -5.08 -24.97 13.54
N LYS A 651 -5.94 -24.28 14.30
CA LYS A 651 -7.16 -23.61 13.81
C LYS A 651 -6.92 -22.16 13.37
N ILE A 652 -5.80 -21.55 13.78
CA ILE A 652 -5.48 -20.17 13.45
C ILE A 652 -5.12 -20.07 11.96
N LEU A 653 -5.82 -19.18 11.25
CA LEU A 653 -5.55 -18.91 9.83
C LEU A 653 -4.13 -18.37 9.63
N ASP A 654 -3.33 -19.05 8.81
CA ASP A 654 -1.93 -18.75 8.45
C ASP A 654 -1.81 -17.52 7.54
N LYS A 655 -2.27 -16.37 8.04
CA LYS A 655 -2.36 -15.09 7.33
C LYS A 655 -1.86 -13.94 8.22
N ALA A 656 -0.55 -13.85 8.38
CA ALA A 656 0.10 -12.98 9.35
C ALA A 656 -0.19 -11.48 9.10
N GLY A 657 -0.70 -10.81 10.13
CA GLY A 657 -0.86 -9.36 10.14
C GLY A 657 0.46 -8.60 10.30
N GLN A 658 0.48 -7.35 9.84
CA GLN A 658 1.56 -6.39 10.10
C GLN A 658 1.01 -4.97 10.22
N LYS A 659 1.62 -4.15 11.08
CA LYS A 659 1.22 -2.75 11.34
C LYS A 659 2.14 -1.72 10.66
N GLY A 660 3.07 -2.17 9.82
CA GLY A 660 3.96 -1.34 9.00
C GLY A 660 5.36 -1.11 9.57
N THR A 661 5.56 -1.21 10.89
CA THR A 661 6.85 -0.91 11.55
C THR A 661 8.02 -1.75 11.03
N GLY A 662 7.92 -3.08 11.01
CA GLY A 662 8.98 -3.94 10.45
C GLY A 662 9.27 -3.68 8.96
N LYS A 663 8.24 -3.25 8.20
CA LYS A 663 8.42 -2.83 6.80
C LYS A 663 9.23 -1.53 6.69
N TRP A 664 9.06 -0.58 7.61
CA TRP A 664 9.88 0.64 7.64
C TRP A 664 11.35 0.31 7.91
N THR A 665 11.64 -0.67 8.79
CA THR A 665 13.01 -1.16 9.02
C THR A 665 13.65 -1.71 7.74
N ALA A 666 12.92 -2.55 7.00
CA ALA A 666 13.39 -3.10 5.73
C ALA A 666 13.52 -2.05 4.61
N ILE A 667 12.64 -1.04 4.56
CA ILE A 667 12.77 0.09 3.63
C ILE A 667 14.00 0.93 3.97
N ASN A 668 14.17 1.33 5.23
CA ASN A 668 15.28 2.19 5.62
C ASN A 668 16.64 1.49 5.50
N ALA A 669 16.69 0.16 5.67
CA ALA A 669 17.86 -0.63 5.32
C ALA A 669 18.24 -0.51 3.83
N LEU A 670 17.26 -0.51 2.92
CA LEU A 670 17.49 -0.27 1.49
C LEU A 670 17.90 1.18 1.21
N ASP A 671 17.27 2.15 1.87
CA ASP A 671 17.60 3.58 1.74
C ASP A 671 19.06 3.89 2.18
N LEU A 672 19.51 3.23 3.26
CA LEU A 672 20.87 3.36 3.82
C LEU A 672 21.91 2.39 3.22
N GLY A 673 21.51 1.55 2.25
CA GLY A 673 22.40 0.56 1.62
C GLY A 673 22.86 -0.58 2.55
N MET A 674 22.16 -0.83 3.66
CA MET A 674 22.57 -1.78 4.70
C MET A 674 21.95 -3.19 4.49
N PRO A 675 22.74 -4.27 4.61
CA PRO A 675 22.32 -5.65 4.31
C PRO A 675 21.49 -6.30 5.44
N VAL A 676 20.33 -5.73 5.77
CA VAL A 676 19.45 -6.19 6.84
C VAL A 676 18.49 -7.28 6.33
N THR A 677 19.07 -8.36 5.80
CA THR A 677 18.37 -9.35 4.99
C THR A 677 17.31 -10.14 5.75
N LEU A 678 17.55 -10.51 7.01
CA LEU A 678 16.64 -11.36 7.78
C LEU A 678 15.33 -10.64 8.12
N ILE A 679 15.41 -9.35 8.48
CA ILE A 679 14.22 -8.53 8.73
C ILE A 679 13.44 -8.29 7.43
N GLY A 680 14.14 -8.14 6.30
CA GLY A 680 13.52 -8.08 4.97
C GLY A 680 12.73 -9.36 4.65
N GLU A 681 13.36 -10.53 4.79
CA GLU A 681 12.72 -11.82 4.58
C GLU A 681 11.56 -12.08 5.55
N ALA A 682 11.66 -11.70 6.82
CA ALA A 682 10.56 -11.79 7.78
C ALA A 682 9.34 -10.91 7.38
N VAL A 683 9.57 -9.78 6.71
CA VAL A 683 8.49 -8.96 6.12
C VAL A 683 7.91 -9.65 4.87
N PHE A 684 8.73 -10.25 4.01
CA PHE A 684 8.27 -10.97 2.82
C PHE A 684 7.53 -12.27 3.16
N ALA A 685 7.95 -13.03 4.18
CA ALA A 685 7.24 -14.21 4.68
C ALA A 685 5.81 -13.86 5.14
N ARG A 686 5.62 -12.74 5.85
CA ARG A 686 4.28 -12.23 6.19
C ARG A 686 3.47 -11.89 4.93
N CYS A 687 4.08 -11.25 3.93
CA CYS A 687 3.42 -10.98 2.64
C CYS A 687 3.04 -12.28 1.89
N LEU A 688 3.89 -13.31 1.89
CA LEU A 688 3.60 -14.62 1.30
C LEU A 688 2.46 -15.34 2.04
N SER A 689 2.42 -15.26 3.37
CA SER A 689 1.30 -15.78 4.16
C SER A 689 -0.03 -15.11 3.79
N ALA A 690 0.00 -13.81 3.46
CA ALA A 690 -1.19 -13.05 3.06
C ALA A 690 -1.87 -13.59 1.78
N LEU A 691 -1.11 -14.24 0.89
CA LEU A 691 -1.57 -14.85 -0.36
C LEU A 691 -2.19 -16.25 -0.16
N LYS A 692 -2.89 -16.49 0.97
CA LYS A 692 -3.42 -17.82 1.35
C LYS A 692 -4.19 -18.53 0.23
N ASP A 693 -5.13 -17.85 -0.43
CA ASP A 693 -5.97 -18.45 -1.46
C ASP A 693 -5.16 -18.85 -2.72
N GLU A 694 -4.06 -18.14 -2.97
CA GLU A 694 -3.13 -18.40 -4.07
C GLU A 694 -2.16 -19.53 -3.73
N ARG A 695 -1.64 -19.57 -2.50
CA ARG A 695 -0.91 -20.73 -1.97
C ARG A 695 -1.77 -22.00 -1.99
N GLY A 696 -3.06 -21.89 -1.67
CA GLY A 696 -4.02 -23.00 -1.74
C GLY A 696 -4.18 -23.57 -3.15
N ARG A 697 -4.25 -22.71 -4.18
CA ARG A 697 -4.26 -23.16 -5.59
C ARG A 697 -2.89 -23.67 -6.06
N ALA A 698 -1.80 -23.05 -5.61
CA ALA A 698 -0.44 -23.47 -5.96
C ALA A 698 -0.15 -24.88 -5.44
N ALA A 699 -0.63 -25.22 -4.23
CA ALA A 699 -0.47 -26.54 -3.63
C ALA A 699 -1.19 -27.69 -4.37
N THR A 700 -2.11 -27.40 -5.29
CA THR A 700 -2.76 -28.41 -6.16
C THR A 700 -2.17 -28.47 -7.57
N ILE A 701 -1.07 -27.75 -7.83
CA ILE A 701 -0.46 -27.58 -9.17
C ILE A 701 1.06 -27.79 -9.12
N LEU A 702 1.72 -27.31 -8.06
CA LEU A 702 3.17 -27.37 -7.89
C LEU A 702 3.56 -28.56 -7.02
N ASN A 703 4.34 -29.47 -7.60
CA ASN A 703 4.94 -30.59 -6.87
C ASN A 703 6.18 -30.14 -6.08
N GLY A 704 6.45 -30.83 -4.97
CA GLY A 704 7.67 -30.68 -4.17
C GLY A 704 8.04 -32.00 -3.49
N PRO A 705 9.23 -32.08 -2.86
CA PRO A 705 9.60 -33.22 -2.05
C PRO A 705 8.69 -33.34 -0.82
N THR A 706 8.51 -34.57 -0.32
CA THR A 706 7.89 -34.83 0.98
C THR A 706 9.00 -34.96 2.03
N PRO A 707 8.87 -34.36 3.23
CA PRO A 707 9.84 -34.59 4.30
C PRO A 707 9.85 -36.05 4.75
N GLU A 708 11.05 -36.62 4.84
CA GLU A 708 11.29 -37.93 5.44
C GLU A 708 12.53 -37.83 6.34
N PHE A 709 12.39 -38.22 7.61
CA PHE A 709 13.46 -38.13 8.60
C PHE A 709 13.98 -39.52 8.99
N SER A 710 15.28 -39.72 8.79
CA SER A 710 16.05 -40.84 9.36
C SER A 710 17.26 -40.31 10.14
N GLY A 711 17.62 -41.03 11.21
CA GLY A 711 18.66 -40.64 12.16
C GLY A 711 18.09 -40.34 13.56
N ASP A 712 18.90 -39.69 14.40
CA ASP A 712 18.50 -39.30 15.75
C ASP A 712 17.75 -37.96 15.76
N LYS A 713 16.50 -37.97 16.25
CA LYS A 713 15.70 -36.75 16.42
C LYS A 713 16.29 -35.81 17.48
N ALA A 714 16.89 -36.32 18.55
CA ALA A 714 17.41 -35.48 19.64
C ALA A 714 18.60 -34.63 19.16
N ALA A 715 19.60 -35.25 18.53
CA ALA A 715 20.71 -34.53 17.90
C ALA A 715 20.24 -33.47 16.87
N PHE A 716 19.20 -33.77 16.08
CA PHE A 716 18.69 -32.79 15.11
C PHE A 716 17.86 -31.66 15.73
N ILE A 717 17.21 -31.89 16.88
CA ILE A 717 16.56 -30.83 17.67
C ILE A 717 17.63 -29.90 18.29
N ASP A 718 18.75 -30.46 18.75
CA ASP A 718 19.85 -29.66 19.31
C ASP A 718 20.61 -28.88 18.21
N ASP A 719 20.78 -29.46 17.01
CA ASP A 719 21.21 -28.74 15.80
C ASP A 719 20.28 -27.57 15.46
N LEU A 720 18.96 -27.75 15.62
CA LEU A 720 17.95 -26.72 15.37
C LEU A 720 17.96 -25.62 16.44
N GLU A 721 18.24 -25.95 17.70
CA GLU A 721 18.51 -24.96 18.76
C GLU A 721 19.68 -24.06 18.36
N GLN A 722 20.78 -24.66 17.88
CA GLN A 722 21.95 -23.92 17.42
C GLN A 722 21.65 -23.10 16.15
N ALA A 723 20.88 -23.63 15.19
CA ALA A 723 20.45 -22.90 13.99
C ALA A 723 19.62 -21.64 14.32
N LEU A 724 18.69 -21.78 15.27
CA LEU A 724 17.85 -20.70 15.78
C LEU A 724 18.68 -19.64 16.50
N TYR A 725 19.57 -20.05 17.40
CA TYR A 725 20.45 -19.14 18.14
C TYR A 725 21.43 -18.39 17.21
N ALA A 726 22.08 -19.07 16.27
CA ALA A 726 22.98 -18.45 15.29
C ALA A 726 22.25 -17.43 14.41
N SER A 727 21.07 -17.78 13.90
CA SER A 727 20.30 -16.90 13.02
C SER A 727 19.75 -15.68 13.78
N LYS A 728 19.42 -15.85 15.08
CA LYS A 728 19.09 -14.73 15.98
C LYS A 728 20.28 -13.79 16.17
N ILE A 729 21.50 -14.31 16.36
CA ILE A 729 22.73 -13.49 16.41
C ILE A 729 22.87 -12.64 15.13
N ILE A 730 22.64 -13.23 13.94
CA ILE A 730 22.69 -12.49 12.68
C ILE A 730 21.60 -11.39 12.61
N SER A 731 20.37 -11.67 13.04
CA SER A 731 19.28 -10.69 13.06
C SER A 731 19.65 -9.43 13.86
N TYR A 732 20.22 -9.61 15.07
CA TYR A 732 20.61 -8.50 15.93
C TYR A 732 21.88 -7.82 15.41
N ALA A 733 22.86 -8.56 14.88
CA ALA A 733 24.03 -7.97 14.23
C ALA A 733 23.63 -7.03 13.08
N GLN A 734 22.74 -7.48 12.18
CA GLN A 734 22.17 -6.66 11.12
C GLN A 734 21.39 -5.44 11.66
N GLY A 735 20.61 -5.62 12.73
CA GLY A 735 19.86 -4.53 13.38
C GLY A 735 20.76 -3.46 14.01
N PHE A 736 21.85 -3.85 14.67
CA PHE A 736 22.82 -2.91 15.23
C PHE A 736 23.68 -2.24 14.16
N MET A 737 24.08 -2.96 13.10
CA MET A 737 24.73 -2.35 11.92
C MET A 737 23.87 -1.22 11.32
N LEU A 738 22.55 -1.46 11.20
CA LEU A 738 21.59 -0.46 10.70
C LEU A 738 21.53 0.78 11.60
N ILE A 739 21.44 0.59 12.93
CA ILE A 739 21.47 1.68 13.92
C ILE A 739 22.78 2.49 13.83
N GLN A 740 23.92 1.82 13.67
CA GLN A 740 25.23 2.49 13.52
C GLN A 740 25.36 3.29 12.21
N ASN A 741 24.77 2.82 11.12
CA ASN A 741 24.74 3.58 9.87
C ASN A 741 23.82 4.82 9.99
N ALA A 742 22.61 4.64 10.52
CA ALA A 742 21.66 5.75 10.74
C ALA A 742 22.21 6.83 11.68
N ALA A 743 23.03 6.47 12.68
CA ALA A 743 23.73 7.44 13.53
C ALA A 743 24.68 8.34 12.72
N LYS A 744 25.38 7.78 11.72
CA LYS A 744 26.31 8.50 10.84
C LYS A 744 25.53 9.39 9.86
N GLU A 745 24.54 8.84 9.17
CA GLU A 745 23.71 9.56 8.18
C GLU A 745 22.95 10.73 8.81
N TYR A 746 22.26 10.50 9.94
CA TYR A 746 21.45 11.53 10.60
C TYR A 746 22.21 12.35 11.65
N SER A 747 23.53 12.12 11.79
CA SER A 747 24.41 12.78 12.76
C SER A 747 23.93 12.71 14.23
N TRP A 748 23.26 11.61 14.60
CA TRP A 748 22.70 11.41 15.94
C TRP A 748 23.73 10.88 16.94
N LYS A 749 23.73 11.43 18.15
CA LYS A 749 24.53 10.92 19.27
C LYS A 749 23.83 9.74 19.94
N LEU A 750 24.02 8.52 19.40
CA LEU A 750 23.37 7.32 19.93
C LEU A 750 24.15 6.64 21.06
N ASN A 751 23.50 6.43 22.20
CA ASN A 751 24.04 5.64 23.31
C ASN A 751 23.84 4.12 23.05
N LYS A 752 24.79 3.51 22.33
CA LYS A 752 24.77 2.08 21.93
C LYS A 752 24.57 1.12 23.12
N PRO A 753 25.31 1.22 24.26
CA PRO A 753 25.05 0.42 25.45
C PRO A 753 23.63 0.58 26.01
N SER A 754 23.11 1.81 26.09
CA SER A 754 21.75 2.04 26.61
C SER A 754 20.65 1.54 25.68
N ILE A 755 20.86 1.52 24.37
CA ILE A 755 19.92 0.89 23.41
C ILE A 755 19.79 -0.61 23.69
N ALA A 756 20.90 -1.31 23.92
CA ALA A 756 20.88 -2.72 24.30
C ALA A 756 20.19 -2.93 25.68
N LEU A 757 20.54 -2.11 26.67
CA LEU A 757 19.92 -2.13 28.01
C LEU A 757 18.40 -1.92 27.96
N MET A 758 17.92 -0.97 27.17
CA MET A 758 16.50 -0.67 27.00
C MET A 758 15.69 -1.87 26.47
N TRP A 759 16.32 -2.83 25.78
CA TRP A 759 15.65 -4.02 25.27
C TRP A 759 15.74 -5.22 26.24
N ARG A 760 16.63 -5.22 27.24
CA ARG A 760 16.81 -6.34 28.19
C ARG A 760 15.54 -6.70 28.98
N GLY A 761 14.64 -5.76 29.20
CA GLY A 761 13.40 -5.95 29.97
C GLY A 761 12.23 -5.15 29.39
N GLY A 762 11.01 -5.51 29.78
CA GLY A 762 9.76 -4.86 29.40
C GLY A 762 9.31 -5.04 27.96
N CYS A 763 10.23 -4.99 26.99
CA CYS A 763 9.93 -5.10 25.56
C CYS A 763 9.50 -6.52 25.13
N ILE A 764 9.10 -6.68 23.86
CA ILE A 764 8.70 -7.98 23.30
C ILE A 764 9.91 -8.89 23.06
N ILE A 765 11.05 -8.35 22.61
CA ILE A 765 12.27 -9.12 22.31
C ILE A 765 13.15 -9.42 23.54
N ARG A 766 12.64 -9.16 24.75
CA ARG A 766 13.37 -9.34 26.02
C ARG A 766 13.84 -10.78 26.19
N SER A 767 15.11 -10.94 26.53
CA SER A 767 15.84 -12.21 26.49
C SER A 767 17.16 -12.11 27.25
N VAL A 768 17.66 -13.24 27.78
CA VAL A 768 18.99 -13.28 28.44
C VAL A 768 20.10 -12.80 27.50
N PHE A 769 19.98 -13.18 26.22
CA PHE A 769 20.81 -12.79 25.09
C PHE A 769 21.11 -11.28 24.96
N LEU A 770 20.18 -10.42 25.38
CA LEU A 770 20.39 -8.96 25.34
C LEU A 770 21.33 -8.44 26.44
N LYS A 771 21.57 -9.23 27.49
CA LYS A 771 22.61 -8.95 28.48
C LYS A 771 23.99 -9.06 27.84
N ASP A 772 24.21 -10.06 26.98
CA ASP A 772 25.48 -10.26 26.28
C ASP A 772 25.76 -9.16 25.25
N ILE A 773 24.72 -8.71 24.53
CA ILE A 773 24.83 -7.54 23.63
C ILE A 773 25.17 -6.27 24.43
N THR A 774 24.55 -6.09 25.60
CA THR A 774 24.87 -4.96 26.49
C THR A 774 26.31 -5.05 27.01
N ASN A 775 26.79 -6.26 27.36
CA ASN A 775 28.15 -6.50 27.82
C ASN A 775 29.18 -6.22 26.71
N ALA A 776 28.92 -6.66 25.47
CA ALA A 776 29.80 -6.42 24.33
C ALA A 776 29.97 -4.91 24.04
N TYR A 777 28.89 -4.14 24.04
CA TYR A 777 28.96 -2.67 23.89
C TYR A 777 29.50 -1.94 25.12
N ARG A 778 29.42 -2.51 26.34
CA ARG A 778 30.11 -1.99 27.52
C ARG A 778 31.63 -2.26 27.49
N LYS A 779 32.05 -3.41 26.97
CA LYS A 779 33.45 -3.82 26.74
C LYS A 779 34.11 -3.01 25.61
N ASN A 780 33.38 -2.77 24.52
CA ASN A 780 33.81 -1.94 23.41
C ASN A 780 32.63 -1.12 22.84
N PRO A 781 32.47 0.16 23.21
CA PRO A 781 31.43 1.02 22.65
C PRO A 781 31.52 1.17 21.12
N GLU A 782 32.72 1.15 20.55
CA GLU A 782 32.99 1.28 19.10
C GLU A 782 33.12 -0.06 18.38
N LEU A 783 32.44 -1.10 18.89
CA LEU A 783 32.29 -2.39 18.23
C LEU A 783 31.46 -2.25 16.94
N GLU A 784 32.12 -2.30 15.79
CA GLU A 784 31.49 -2.18 14.46
C GLU A 784 30.39 -3.22 14.24
N ASN A 785 30.63 -4.47 14.66
CA ASN A 785 29.70 -5.58 14.51
C ASN A 785 29.74 -6.51 15.73
N LEU A 786 28.57 -6.98 16.19
CA LEU A 786 28.47 -7.99 17.25
C LEU A 786 29.26 -9.26 16.92
N LEU A 787 29.37 -9.63 15.64
CA LEU A 787 30.17 -10.77 15.17
C LEU A 787 31.69 -10.62 15.36
N PHE A 788 32.17 -9.47 15.86
CA PHE A 788 33.57 -9.27 16.24
C PHE A 788 33.82 -9.32 17.76
N ASP A 789 32.78 -9.44 18.60
CA ASP A 789 32.99 -9.82 19.99
C ASP A 789 33.15 -11.34 20.13
N GLU A 790 34.01 -11.71 21.06
CA GLU A 790 34.42 -13.05 21.42
C GLU A 790 33.26 -13.99 21.78
N PHE A 791 32.23 -13.50 22.48
CA PHE A 791 31.08 -14.30 22.86
C PHE A 791 30.28 -14.75 21.63
N PHE A 792 29.90 -13.82 20.76
CA PHE A 792 29.13 -14.12 19.55
C PHE A 792 29.97 -14.89 18.52
N THR A 793 31.27 -14.61 18.43
CA THR A 793 32.22 -15.38 17.61
C THR A 793 32.21 -16.86 18.02
N ASN A 794 32.40 -17.15 19.31
CA ASN A 794 32.41 -18.51 19.84
C ASN A 794 31.04 -19.21 19.71
N ALA A 795 29.94 -18.47 19.93
CA ALA A 795 28.58 -18.97 19.72
C ALA A 795 28.35 -19.42 18.26
N ILE A 796 28.70 -18.58 17.28
CA ILE A 796 28.56 -18.90 15.85
C ILE A 796 29.49 -20.06 15.44
N HIS A 797 30.74 -20.08 15.93
CA HIS A 797 31.68 -21.17 15.63
C HIS A 797 31.20 -22.53 16.16
N LYS A 798 30.56 -22.57 17.33
CA LYS A 798 29.87 -23.78 17.84
C LYS A 798 28.66 -24.14 16.98
N ALA A 799 27.81 -23.17 16.67
CA ALA A 799 26.50 -23.40 16.08
C ALA A 799 26.52 -23.73 14.58
N GLN A 800 27.53 -23.28 13.83
CA GLN A 800 27.51 -23.33 12.36
C GLN A 800 27.44 -24.75 11.75
N SER A 801 27.80 -25.81 12.48
CA SER A 801 27.70 -27.18 11.97
C SER A 801 26.23 -27.62 11.90
N GLY A 802 25.52 -27.60 13.02
CA GLY A 802 24.09 -27.91 13.09
C GLY A 802 23.23 -26.95 12.26
N TRP A 803 23.59 -25.67 12.25
CA TRP A 803 22.93 -24.67 11.41
C TRP A 803 22.97 -25.02 9.91
N ARG A 804 24.13 -25.46 9.39
CA ARG A 804 24.26 -25.93 8.01
C ARG A 804 23.52 -27.24 7.75
N ASN A 805 23.49 -28.16 8.73
CA ASN A 805 22.71 -29.41 8.66
C ASN A 805 21.20 -29.12 8.52
N VAL A 806 20.68 -28.24 9.37
CA VAL A 806 19.28 -27.79 9.39
C VAL A 806 18.88 -27.12 8.08
N VAL A 807 19.68 -26.18 7.59
CA VAL A 807 19.40 -25.47 6.33
C VAL A 807 19.44 -26.43 5.13
N SER A 808 20.43 -27.34 5.06
CA SER A 808 20.54 -28.28 3.94
C SER A 808 19.44 -29.35 3.93
N LYS A 809 19.12 -29.99 5.07
CA LYS A 809 18.03 -30.96 5.17
C LYS A 809 16.67 -30.35 4.85
N SER A 810 16.38 -29.17 5.38
CA SER A 810 15.08 -28.52 5.18
C SER A 810 14.87 -28.08 3.73
N ALA A 811 15.93 -27.67 3.02
CA ALA A 811 15.88 -27.43 1.58
C ALA A 811 15.58 -28.72 0.79
N LEU A 812 16.17 -29.86 1.16
CA LEU A 812 15.87 -31.17 0.56
C LEU A 812 14.43 -31.64 0.86
N TRP A 813 13.88 -31.29 2.03
CA TRP A 813 12.49 -31.57 2.43
C TRP A 813 11.45 -30.57 1.90
N GLY A 814 11.84 -29.49 1.22
CA GLY A 814 10.90 -28.46 0.77
C GLY A 814 10.24 -27.66 1.90
N ILE A 815 10.91 -27.54 3.05
CA ILE A 815 10.48 -26.71 4.17
C ILE A 815 11.06 -25.29 3.97
N PRO A 816 10.21 -24.24 3.85
CA PRO A 816 10.67 -22.90 3.48
C PRO A 816 11.31 -22.18 4.68
N LEU A 817 12.63 -21.95 4.60
CA LEU A 817 13.42 -21.30 5.66
C LEU A 817 14.00 -19.93 5.26
N PRO A 818 13.18 -18.92 4.91
CA PRO A 818 13.70 -17.64 4.42
C PRO A 818 14.61 -16.91 5.44
N ALA A 819 14.33 -17.00 6.75
CA ALA A 819 15.16 -16.37 7.77
C ALA A 819 16.45 -17.17 8.08
N PHE A 820 16.40 -18.50 8.25
CA PHE A 820 17.62 -19.29 8.48
C PHE A 820 18.57 -19.28 7.26
N THR A 821 18.04 -19.37 6.04
CA THR A 821 18.86 -19.36 4.81
C THR A 821 19.52 -18.01 4.56
N THR A 822 18.79 -16.90 4.75
CA THR A 822 19.35 -15.57 4.52
C THR A 822 20.37 -15.17 5.59
N ALA A 823 20.20 -15.61 6.85
CA ALA A 823 21.20 -15.41 7.89
C ALA A 823 22.49 -16.19 7.61
N LEU A 824 22.40 -17.44 7.16
CA LEU A 824 23.58 -18.24 6.79
C LEU A 824 24.30 -17.63 5.59
N SER A 825 23.53 -17.19 4.59
CA SER A 825 24.05 -16.50 3.40
C SER A 825 24.72 -15.17 3.74
N PHE A 826 24.17 -14.42 4.71
CA PHE A 826 24.80 -13.21 5.24
C PHE A 826 26.10 -13.53 5.98
N TYR A 827 26.12 -14.55 6.86
CA TYR A 827 27.32 -14.92 7.61
C TYR A 827 28.46 -15.34 6.68
N ASP A 828 28.19 -16.23 5.72
CA ASP A 828 29.18 -16.65 4.72
C ASP A 828 29.59 -15.50 3.80
N GLY A 829 28.67 -14.59 3.46
CA GLY A 829 28.99 -13.38 2.70
C GLY A 829 29.90 -12.41 3.47
N TYR A 830 29.57 -12.10 4.72
CA TYR A 830 30.27 -11.10 5.54
C TYR A 830 31.68 -11.55 5.94
N ARG A 831 31.90 -12.85 6.16
CA ARG A 831 33.25 -13.40 6.46
C ARG A 831 34.12 -13.65 5.22
N THR A 832 33.62 -13.43 4.01
CA THR A 832 34.35 -13.70 2.77
C THR A 832 35.05 -12.44 2.28
N LYS A 833 36.39 -12.41 2.37
CA LYS A 833 37.24 -11.30 1.89
C LYS A 833 36.93 -10.89 0.44
N ASP A 834 36.76 -11.88 -0.43
CA ASP A 834 36.74 -11.71 -1.89
C ASP A 834 35.45 -12.28 -2.49
N LEU A 835 34.40 -11.45 -2.52
CA LEU A 835 33.07 -11.80 -3.05
C LEU A 835 33.00 -11.72 -4.59
N PRO A 836 32.07 -12.46 -5.24
CA PRO A 836 31.85 -12.42 -6.70
C PRO A 836 31.29 -11.08 -7.25
N ALA A 837 31.24 -10.04 -6.41
CA ALA A 837 30.90 -8.68 -6.83
C ALA A 837 31.89 -8.09 -7.84
N ASN A 838 33.11 -8.65 -7.96
CA ASN A 838 34.05 -8.32 -9.04
C ASN A 838 33.47 -8.58 -10.44
N LEU A 839 32.75 -9.71 -10.63
CA LEU A 839 32.07 -10.01 -11.89
C LEU A 839 30.88 -9.06 -12.12
N LEU A 840 30.15 -8.69 -11.06
CA LEU A 840 29.08 -7.71 -11.15
C LEU A 840 29.60 -6.34 -11.60
N GLN A 841 30.78 -5.91 -11.11
CA GLN A 841 31.42 -4.68 -11.57
C GLN A 841 31.89 -4.79 -13.02
N ALA A 842 32.55 -5.89 -13.41
CA ALA A 842 32.96 -6.13 -14.80
C ALA A 842 31.76 -6.14 -15.76
N GLN A 843 30.61 -6.71 -15.37
CA GLN A 843 29.37 -6.68 -16.14
C GLN A 843 28.83 -5.24 -16.29
N ARG A 844 28.75 -4.47 -15.19
CA ARG A 844 28.32 -3.06 -15.21
C ARG A 844 29.19 -2.22 -16.15
N ASP A 845 30.50 -2.43 -16.13
CA ASP A 845 31.42 -1.73 -17.02
C ASP A 845 31.29 -2.19 -18.48
N TYR A 846 31.12 -3.50 -18.72
CA TYR A 846 30.90 -4.08 -20.05
C TYR A 846 29.68 -3.49 -20.77
N PHE A 847 28.51 -3.44 -20.11
CA PHE A 847 27.27 -3.00 -20.78
C PHE A 847 26.98 -1.49 -20.67
N GLY A 848 27.59 -0.80 -19.70
CA GLY A 848 27.21 0.56 -19.33
C GLY A 848 28.37 1.53 -19.09
N ALA A 849 29.63 1.10 -19.29
CA ALA A 849 30.85 1.87 -19.02
C ALA A 849 30.88 2.49 -17.62
N HIS A 850 30.28 1.80 -16.65
CA HIS A 850 30.01 2.26 -15.29
C HIS A 850 31.21 2.26 -14.34
N THR A 851 32.40 1.97 -14.86
CA THR A 851 33.69 1.84 -14.17
C THR A 851 33.74 0.77 -13.06
N PHE A 852 34.98 0.42 -12.70
CA PHE A 852 35.34 -0.41 -11.56
C PHE A 852 36.64 0.10 -10.92
N ARG A 853 37.06 -0.48 -9.79
CA ARG A 853 38.38 -0.23 -9.19
C ARG A 853 39.21 -1.51 -9.20
N ILE A 854 40.51 -1.38 -9.44
CA ILE A 854 41.47 -2.47 -9.26
C ILE A 854 41.65 -2.74 -7.75
N LYS A 855 42.08 -3.94 -7.38
CA LYS A 855 42.56 -4.19 -6.02
C LYS A 855 43.98 -3.64 -5.84
N PRO A 856 44.39 -3.18 -4.65
CA PRO A 856 45.75 -2.71 -4.39
C PRO A 856 46.83 -3.71 -4.82
N GLU A 857 46.64 -5.01 -4.53
CA GLU A 857 47.61 -6.07 -4.87
C GLU A 857 47.79 -6.34 -6.38
N PHE A 858 46.97 -5.72 -7.25
CA PHE A 858 47.06 -5.83 -8.71
C PHE A 858 47.26 -4.47 -9.41
N ALA A 859 47.49 -3.40 -8.64
CA ALA A 859 47.67 -2.05 -9.18
C ALA A 859 48.95 -1.94 -10.04
N ASN A 860 48.85 -1.21 -11.15
CA ASN A 860 49.94 -0.99 -12.12
C ASN A 860 49.67 0.27 -12.96
N GLU A 861 50.54 0.58 -13.93
CA GLU A 861 50.44 1.80 -14.76
C GLU A 861 49.12 1.88 -15.56
N ASN A 862 48.61 0.76 -16.08
CA ASN A 862 47.35 0.71 -16.83
C ASN A 862 46.12 0.69 -15.90
N PHE A 863 46.26 0.07 -14.72
CA PHE A 863 45.22 -0.07 -13.71
C PHE A 863 45.70 0.48 -12.36
N PRO A 864 45.73 1.81 -12.17
CA PRO A 864 46.22 2.43 -10.94
C PRO A 864 45.25 2.28 -9.77
N GLU A 865 45.80 2.16 -8.55
CA GLU A 865 45.01 2.06 -7.32
C GLU A 865 44.11 3.29 -7.09
N GLY A 866 42.95 3.07 -6.48
CA GLY A 866 42.05 4.13 -6.02
C GLY A 866 41.29 4.90 -7.11
N LYS A 867 41.65 4.73 -8.39
CA LYS A 867 40.96 5.38 -9.52
C LYS A 867 39.84 4.52 -10.08
N ASP A 868 38.83 5.19 -10.61
CA ASP A 868 37.73 4.58 -11.37
C ASP A 868 38.24 4.27 -12.80
N ILE A 869 38.20 3.00 -13.18
CA ILE A 869 38.76 2.43 -14.42
C ILE A 869 37.63 1.97 -15.33
N HIS A 870 37.73 2.25 -16.62
CA HIS A 870 36.89 1.67 -17.67
C HIS A 870 37.75 0.80 -18.60
N VAL A 871 37.21 -0.32 -19.10
CA VAL A 871 37.84 -1.19 -20.09
C VAL A 871 36.96 -1.32 -21.34
N ASN A 872 37.54 -1.21 -22.52
CA ASN A 872 36.84 -1.44 -23.80
C ASN A 872 36.68 -2.95 -24.07
N TRP A 873 35.84 -3.62 -23.27
CA TRP A 873 35.66 -5.08 -23.26
C TRP A 873 35.28 -5.72 -24.62
N THR A 874 34.82 -4.92 -25.59
CA THR A 874 34.39 -5.39 -26.91
C THR A 874 35.40 -5.15 -28.02
N GLY A 875 36.43 -4.32 -27.78
CA GLY A 875 37.29 -3.75 -28.82
C GLY A 875 36.55 -2.89 -29.85
N ARG A 876 35.32 -2.43 -29.53
CA ARG A 876 34.42 -1.68 -30.43
C ARG A 876 33.65 -0.56 -29.72
N GLY A 877 33.77 -0.45 -28.39
CA GLY A 877 33.36 0.74 -27.67
C GLY A 877 34.30 1.91 -27.97
N GLY A 878 33.94 3.11 -27.51
CA GLY A 878 34.90 4.20 -27.33
C GLY A 878 35.29 4.29 -25.87
N ASP A 879 36.43 4.91 -25.57
CA ASP A 879 37.04 4.95 -24.24
C ASP A 879 36.36 5.96 -23.27
N VAL A 880 35.04 6.11 -23.39
CA VAL A 880 34.21 7.10 -22.68
C VAL A 880 33.40 6.40 -21.60
N SER A 881 33.83 6.55 -20.35
CA SER A 881 33.09 6.07 -19.18
C SER A 881 31.83 6.89 -18.89
N ALA A 882 30.85 6.27 -18.24
CA ALA A 882 29.75 6.98 -17.60
C ALA A 882 30.28 7.74 -16.36
N SER A 883 29.80 8.96 -16.13
CA SER A 883 30.08 9.68 -14.89
C SER A 883 29.31 9.06 -13.71
N THR A 884 30.00 8.85 -12.60
CA THR A 884 29.39 8.40 -11.35
C THR A 884 28.38 9.43 -10.86
N TYR A 885 27.12 9.02 -10.66
CA TYR A 885 26.16 9.84 -9.93
C TYR A 885 26.61 9.92 -8.47
N ILE A 886 26.96 11.13 -8.02
CA ILE A 886 27.07 11.41 -6.59
C ILE A 886 25.65 11.28 -6.01
N ALA A 887 25.51 10.45 -5.00
CA ALA A 887 24.26 10.22 -4.26
C ALA A 887 24.05 11.33 -3.22
#